data_AF-A0A2V1DQX7-F1
#
_entry.id   AF-A0A2V1DQX7-F1
#
_cell.length_a   1.000
_cell.length_b   1.000
_cell.length_c   1.000
_cell.angle_alpha   90.00
_cell.angle_beta   90.00
_cell.angle_gamma   90.00
#
_symmetry.space_group_name_H-M   'P 1'
#
loop_
_entity.id
_entity.type
_entity.pdbx_description
1 polymer ?
#
loop_
_entity_poly.entity_id
_entity_poly.type
_entity_poly.pdbx_seq_one_letter_code
_entity_poly.pdbx_strand_id
1 'polypeptide(L)'
;MPFWTPPDAPPNVFAGELPDQWLEEMNGAPIGPPPQAPPQRACEIIQNTRFTDAGAIITLKTGMQGWCVDERTNENGVRVASVWIPGVTNDENFSTRWIPRSYINVGEIRKDFSEWDILISNPDIQIGAVPQSNQVDPSKLGRTIEMSINAILLQRPHFIIQSLLDSIQQCGGPTTVTNTIIRGIRKAGLYDVLNTASFTIEDLLDKAKYTIPSDRSRRKGGIYVRFHKLKSSVEGSEWESHTTYLYVGQTADFNDRHRRHSRDHEGLYNKLTKASRKVLSCAICVLDENTPKSVFHFAEQIFVCMLGTYRKWLFAAGDAKRQAITHVYNATSLTALLKPIFSVTGWDPAVRRSSFKVEQGANCSSPVAEWGVKSEKILWIRTDVYQRDASTGKPIPMAVFRRSTPTRLHMINNNNGFTFKINNRIAIHGSTHTHTDLPMAGQDIQLVLEFRKDGTRHEQCNSRLPYISRYQNWEQACSYAVRIEWQSPPNSGSWRFTYLRRSHHLRFRRKNEQRIPGALSSYAQAIQLLQIFYDQEAPHKPDWIAKFKLRARVLIAEYDLMKQQVTFRAPTAQDRIGQLRSCAPVAHQNIIDQMKDPKYQLQNVGAHITKLGRRSQCDVCYLQANPENIEQKCIRDPVKGLDRKLSAFIHRLTALNECGVHSGPAG
;
A
#
# COMPACT_ATOMS: atom_id res chain seq x y z
N MET A 1 17.40 10.76 -19.51
CA MET A 1 16.99 11.71 -18.48
C MET A 1 15.78 11.18 -17.71
N PRO A 2 15.92 10.12 -16.88
CA PRO A 2 14.95 9.83 -15.83
C PRO A 2 15.03 10.94 -14.76
N PHE A 3 14.32 12.04 -15.00
CA PHE A 3 14.27 13.22 -14.12
C PHE A 3 13.44 12.97 -12.83
N TRP A 4 13.50 13.94 -11.92
CA TRP A 4 12.62 14.15 -10.76
C TRP A 4 12.88 13.30 -9.51
N THR A 5 14.10 13.43 -8.98
CA THR A 5 14.26 14.39 -7.87
C THR A 5 14.92 15.66 -8.42
N PRO A 6 14.59 16.87 -7.92
CA PRO A 6 15.44 18.04 -8.09
C PRO A 6 16.83 17.80 -7.47
N PRO A 7 17.87 18.55 -7.90
CA PRO A 7 18.97 18.89 -7.00
C PRO A 7 18.41 19.49 -5.70
N ASP A 8 19.12 19.29 -4.58
CA ASP A 8 18.85 19.95 -3.30
C ASP A 8 17.49 19.62 -2.62
N ALA A 9 16.75 18.62 -3.11
CA ALA A 9 15.50 18.17 -2.48
C ALA A 9 15.74 17.22 -1.28
N PRO A 10 15.32 17.58 -0.04
CA PRO A 10 15.58 16.75 1.14
C PRO A 10 14.80 15.42 1.11
N PRO A 11 15.37 14.31 1.64
CA PRO A 11 14.84 12.95 1.42
C PRO A 11 13.65 12.56 2.31
N ASN A 12 13.33 13.33 3.36
CA ASN A 12 12.29 13.03 4.35
C ASN A 12 11.44 14.28 4.70
N VAL A 13 10.83 14.29 5.90
CA VAL A 13 9.89 15.33 6.37
C VAL A 13 10.58 16.36 7.30
N PHE A 14 11.90 16.33 7.44
CA PHE A 14 12.69 17.08 8.44
C PHE A 14 13.86 17.85 7.81
N ALA A 15 13.57 19.07 7.36
CA ALA A 15 14.60 20.04 6.98
C ALA A 15 14.02 21.46 7.09
N GLY A 16 14.59 22.30 7.96
CA GLY A 16 14.31 23.75 8.05
C GLY A 16 13.46 24.20 9.24
N GLU A 17 14.04 25.13 10.01
CA GLU A 17 13.50 25.90 11.15
C GLU A 17 13.81 27.39 10.82
N LEU A 18 13.16 28.49 11.20
CA LEU A 18 12.22 28.95 12.26
C LEU A 18 11.40 30.15 11.64
N PRO A 19 10.64 31.02 12.37
CA PRO A 19 10.06 30.92 13.73
C PRO A 19 8.52 31.05 13.78
N ASP A 20 7.84 31.56 12.74
CA ASP A 20 6.38 31.84 12.74
C ASP A 20 5.52 30.57 12.78
N GLN A 21 6.16 29.40 12.72
CA GLN A 21 5.56 28.06 12.85
C GLN A 21 4.70 27.91 14.12
N TRP A 22 4.99 28.68 15.18
CA TRP A 22 4.31 28.66 16.48
C TRP A 22 2.85 29.16 16.46
N LEU A 23 2.37 29.76 15.36
CA LEU A 23 1.01 30.32 15.26
C LEU A 23 0.05 29.52 14.37
N GLU A 24 0.53 28.60 13.52
CA GLU A 24 -0.37 27.72 12.74
C GLU A 24 -0.81 26.45 13.50
N GLU A 25 -0.22 26.15 14.67
CA GLU A 25 -0.51 24.94 15.47
C GLU A 25 -2.00 24.81 15.86
N MET A 26 -2.74 25.92 15.92
CA MET A 26 -4.19 25.97 16.17
C MET A 26 -5.08 25.23 15.15
N ASN A 27 -4.57 24.76 14.00
CA ASN A 27 -5.39 24.17 12.92
C ASN A 27 -5.47 22.62 12.88
N GLY A 28 -4.91 21.91 13.87
CA GLY A 28 -5.21 20.50 14.13
C GLY A 28 -4.18 19.49 13.58
N ALA A 29 -3.47 18.82 14.49
CA ALA A 29 -2.22 18.12 14.21
C ALA A 29 -2.31 16.83 13.35
N PRO A 30 -1.23 16.50 12.59
CA PRO A 30 -1.02 15.19 11.97
C PRO A 30 -0.48 14.16 12.99
N ILE A 31 -0.59 12.87 12.65
CA ILE A 31 0.00 11.77 13.44
C ILE A 31 1.51 11.66 13.15
N GLY A 32 2.29 12.54 13.79
CA GLY A 32 3.74 12.70 13.60
C GLY A 32 4.11 13.32 12.24
N PRO A 33 5.40 13.69 12.00
CA PRO A 33 6.61 13.08 12.59
C PRO A 33 7.54 14.12 13.37
N PRO A 34 8.85 13.91 13.71
CA PRO A 34 9.59 14.51 14.87
C PRO A 34 9.61 16.03 15.19
N PRO A 35 9.98 16.41 16.44
CA PRO A 35 10.26 17.78 16.88
C PRO A 35 11.65 18.32 16.45
N GLN A 36 11.83 19.63 16.57
CA GLN A 36 13.08 20.39 16.36
C GLN A 36 14.09 20.22 17.53
N ALA A 37 15.30 20.76 17.33
CA ALA A 37 16.48 20.74 18.22
C ALA A 37 17.28 19.40 18.37
N PRO A 38 18.64 19.46 18.42
CA PRO A 38 19.53 18.29 18.32
C PRO A 38 20.12 17.83 19.67
N PRO A 39 21.01 16.80 19.70
CA PRO A 39 21.13 15.66 18.80
C PRO A 39 20.49 14.45 19.49
N GLN A 40 19.19 14.23 19.24
CA GLN A 40 18.36 13.40 20.12
C GLN A 40 18.70 11.90 19.98
N ARG A 41 19.56 11.42 20.88
CA ARG A 41 20.00 10.02 20.96
C ARG A 41 18.80 9.09 20.96
N ALA A 42 18.79 8.07 20.11
CA ALA A 42 17.69 7.10 20.05
C ALA A 42 17.53 6.42 21.42
N CYS A 43 16.31 6.12 21.84
CA CYS A 43 16.06 5.41 23.09
C CYS A 43 15.12 4.22 22.91
N GLU A 44 15.27 3.24 23.79
CA GLU A 44 14.41 2.07 23.88
C GLU A 44 14.02 1.86 25.35
N ILE A 45 12.72 1.79 25.63
CA ILE A 45 12.20 1.40 26.94
C ILE A 45 12.59 -0.06 27.19
N ILE A 46 13.36 -0.32 28.25
CA ILE A 46 13.72 -1.68 28.66
C ILE A 46 12.82 -2.21 29.79
N GLN A 47 12.18 -1.32 30.56
CA GLN A 47 11.29 -1.70 31.67
C GLN A 47 9.86 -1.18 31.47
N ASN A 48 8.88 -2.08 31.56
CA ASN A 48 7.46 -1.71 31.62
C ASN A 48 7.19 -0.79 32.81
N THR A 49 6.54 0.35 32.58
CA THR A 49 6.21 1.32 33.63
C THR A 49 4.90 2.05 33.33
N ARG A 50 4.22 2.51 34.38
CA ARG A 50 2.94 3.23 34.32
C ARG A 50 3.02 4.48 35.19
N PHE A 51 2.74 5.62 34.59
CA PHE A 51 2.68 6.92 35.25
C PHE A 51 1.25 7.47 35.21
N THR A 52 0.91 8.30 36.18
CA THR A 52 -0.33 9.10 36.17
C THR A 52 0.06 10.55 36.33
N ASP A 53 -0.37 11.42 35.41
CA ASP A 53 -0.11 12.85 35.46
C ASP A 53 -1.19 13.63 34.70
N ALA A 54 -1.56 14.81 35.18
CA ALA A 54 -2.73 15.60 34.76
C ALA A 54 -4.02 14.74 34.62
N GLY A 55 -4.17 13.70 35.46
CA GLY A 55 -5.26 12.71 35.38
C GLY A 55 -5.13 11.68 34.25
N ALA A 56 -4.21 11.85 33.30
CA ALA A 56 -3.96 10.90 32.23
C ALA A 56 -3.03 9.76 32.68
N ILE A 57 -3.33 8.53 32.24
CA ILE A 57 -2.50 7.35 32.50
C ILE A 57 -1.59 7.11 31.29
N ILE A 58 -0.28 7.25 31.48
CA ILE A 58 0.73 6.93 30.48
C ILE A 58 1.32 5.55 30.81
N THR A 59 1.41 4.67 29.82
CA THR A 59 2.00 3.33 29.99
C THR A 59 3.10 3.14 28.96
N LEU A 60 4.35 3.05 29.43
CA LEU A 60 5.51 2.73 28.60
C LEU A 60 5.75 1.22 28.69
N LYS A 61 6.06 0.59 27.56
CA LYS A 61 6.26 -0.86 27.46
C LYS A 61 7.67 -1.17 26.96
N THR A 62 8.25 -2.26 27.45
CA THR A 62 9.53 -2.77 26.95
C THR A 62 9.48 -2.95 25.42
N GLY A 63 10.51 -2.46 24.71
CA GLY A 63 10.59 -2.43 23.26
C GLY A 63 9.91 -1.23 22.58
N MET A 64 9.31 -0.29 23.33
CA MET A 64 8.93 1.01 22.76
C MET A 64 10.18 1.85 22.49
N GLN A 65 10.36 2.28 21.24
CA GLN A 65 11.47 3.16 20.85
C GLN A 65 11.02 4.61 20.65
N GLY A 66 11.95 5.53 20.83
CA GLY A 66 11.77 6.97 20.65
C GLY A 66 13.11 7.72 20.73
N TRP A 67 13.09 8.92 21.28
CA TRP A 67 14.28 9.77 21.45
C TRP A 67 14.49 10.15 22.92
N CYS A 68 15.75 10.15 23.36
CA CYS A 68 16.21 10.75 24.59
C CYS A 68 16.56 12.21 24.29
N VAL A 69 15.65 13.12 24.65
CA VAL A 69 15.76 14.56 24.38
C VAL A 69 16.74 15.23 25.34
N ASP A 70 16.73 14.84 26.63
CA ASP A 70 17.56 15.44 27.68
C ASP A 70 17.90 14.42 28.79
N GLU A 71 18.92 14.68 29.61
CA GLU A 71 19.31 13.91 30.80
C GLU A 71 19.74 14.83 31.96
N ARG A 72 19.19 14.61 33.16
CA ARG A 72 19.61 15.33 34.38
C ARG A 72 19.55 14.42 35.61
N THR A 73 20.12 14.88 36.71
CA THR A 73 19.91 14.28 38.04
C THR A 73 18.76 15.01 38.73
N ASN A 74 17.84 14.28 39.36
CA ASN A 74 16.77 14.88 40.15
C ASN A 74 17.20 15.15 41.61
N GLU A 75 16.34 15.80 42.39
CA GLU A 75 16.57 16.15 43.81
C GLU A 75 16.94 14.95 44.69
N ASN A 76 16.50 13.73 44.33
CA ASN A 76 16.80 12.49 45.04
C ASN A 76 18.12 11.82 44.57
N GLY A 77 18.96 12.51 43.81
CA GLY A 77 20.21 11.97 43.26
C GLY A 77 20.02 10.96 42.11
N VAL A 78 18.79 10.73 41.66
CA VAL A 78 18.49 9.75 40.60
C VAL A 78 18.64 10.40 39.22
N ARG A 79 19.48 9.82 38.37
CA ARG A 79 19.54 10.19 36.94
C ARG A 79 18.21 9.86 36.26
N VAL A 80 17.64 10.87 35.61
CA VAL A 80 16.43 10.80 34.80
C VAL A 80 16.72 11.27 33.39
N ALA A 81 15.99 10.73 32.42
CA ALA A 81 16.04 11.10 31.02
C ALA A 81 14.67 11.60 30.57
N SER A 82 14.64 12.66 29.76
CA SER A 82 13.40 13.12 29.14
C SER A 82 13.21 12.44 27.79
N VAL A 83 12.13 11.66 27.65
CA VAL A 83 11.85 10.90 26.42
C VAL A 83 10.67 11.43 25.61
N TRP A 84 10.83 11.36 24.29
CA TRP A 84 9.76 11.53 23.30
C TRP A 84 9.50 10.18 22.62
N ILE A 85 8.27 9.67 22.67
CA ILE A 85 7.86 8.40 22.06
C ILE A 85 6.59 8.67 21.21
N PRO A 86 6.59 8.31 19.91
CA PRO A 86 5.50 8.65 18.99
C PRO A 86 4.18 7.99 19.39
N GLY A 87 3.14 8.80 19.55
CA GLY A 87 1.82 8.38 19.99
C GLY A 87 1.65 8.19 21.50
N VAL A 88 2.68 8.49 22.30
CA VAL A 88 2.72 8.19 23.75
C VAL A 88 3.11 9.42 24.58
N THR A 89 4.10 10.20 24.16
CA THR A 89 4.61 11.39 24.87
C THR A 89 4.89 12.58 23.92
N ASN A 90 3.99 12.78 22.94
CA ASN A 90 4.13 13.75 21.85
C ASN A 90 2.90 14.67 21.70
N ASP A 91 2.33 15.07 22.84
CA ASP A 91 1.14 15.91 23.00
C ASP A 91 1.58 17.22 23.66
N GLU A 92 1.01 18.37 23.28
CA GLU A 92 1.35 19.70 23.81
C GLU A 92 1.36 19.73 25.35
N ASN A 93 0.42 19.02 25.98
CA ASN A 93 0.26 18.93 27.43
C ASN A 93 1.31 18.00 28.09
N PHE A 94 2.07 17.26 27.29
CA PHE A 94 2.94 16.15 27.70
C PHE A 94 4.26 16.12 26.90
N SER A 95 4.78 17.29 26.55
CA SER A 95 5.78 17.52 25.49
C SER A 95 7.05 16.68 25.55
N THR A 96 7.54 16.33 26.74
CA THR A 96 8.50 15.22 26.97
C THR A 96 8.27 14.57 28.34
N ARG A 97 8.84 13.38 28.59
CA ARG A 97 8.69 12.68 29.89
C ARG A 97 9.99 12.29 30.57
N TRP A 98 10.24 12.91 31.72
CA TRP A 98 11.27 12.53 32.69
C TRP A 98 10.97 11.16 33.32
N ILE A 99 11.80 10.17 33.02
CA ILE A 99 11.75 8.81 33.58
C ILE A 99 13.14 8.38 34.09
N PRO A 100 13.26 7.43 35.03
CA PRO A 100 14.56 6.95 35.51
C PRO A 100 15.44 6.49 34.34
N ARG A 101 16.70 6.94 34.31
CA ARG A 101 17.65 6.65 33.23
C ARG A 101 17.95 5.15 33.10
N SER A 102 17.74 4.37 34.16
CA SER A 102 17.80 2.91 34.21
C SER A 102 16.63 2.19 33.52
N TYR A 103 15.54 2.88 33.20
CA TYR A 103 14.39 2.28 32.49
C TYR A 103 14.53 2.33 30.96
N ILE A 104 15.60 2.95 30.44
CA ILE A 104 15.90 3.05 29.01
C ILE A 104 17.31 2.60 28.65
N ASN A 105 17.43 1.98 27.48
CA ASN A 105 18.65 2.01 26.70
C ASN A 105 18.69 3.31 25.87
N VAL A 106 19.88 3.84 25.58
CA VAL A 106 20.08 5.05 24.77
C VAL A 106 21.25 4.84 23.83
N GLY A 107 21.00 4.92 22.52
CA GLY A 107 21.96 4.72 21.44
C GLY A 107 22.24 6.01 20.68
N GLU A 108 23.39 6.05 20.00
CA GLU A 108 23.79 7.19 19.17
C GLU A 108 23.04 7.17 17.83
N ILE A 109 22.48 8.32 17.42
CA ILE A 109 22.12 8.55 16.02
C ILE A 109 23.41 8.97 15.31
N ARG A 110 23.95 8.06 14.49
CA ARG A 110 25.23 8.19 13.77
C ARG A 110 25.05 8.51 12.28
N LYS A 111 23.93 8.08 11.72
CA LYS A 111 23.51 8.18 10.31
C LYS A 111 22.30 9.09 10.14
N ASP A 112 22.26 9.83 9.04
CA ASP A 112 21.04 10.48 8.57
C ASP A 112 20.00 9.45 8.12
N PHE A 113 18.69 9.78 8.18
CA PHE A 113 17.63 8.83 7.81
C PHE A 113 17.72 8.33 6.35
N SER A 114 18.35 9.09 5.46
CA SER A 114 18.67 8.68 4.08
C SER A 114 19.73 7.58 3.97
N GLU A 115 20.52 7.36 5.02
CA GLU A 115 21.65 6.42 5.08
C GLU A 115 21.30 5.15 5.90
N TRP A 116 20.08 5.10 6.46
CA TRP A 116 19.59 3.97 7.26
C TRP A 116 19.52 2.69 6.44
N ASP A 117 19.83 1.57 7.08
CA ASP A 117 19.94 0.29 6.39
C ASP A 117 18.53 -0.26 6.05
N ILE A 118 18.20 -0.28 4.76
CA ILE A 118 16.91 -0.75 4.25
C ILE A 118 16.94 -2.28 4.09
N LEU A 119 16.54 -3.02 5.12
CA LEU A 119 16.41 -4.46 5.02
C LEU A 119 15.05 -4.85 4.44
N ILE A 120 15.02 -5.87 3.58
CA ILE A 120 13.79 -6.47 3.06
C ILE A 120 13.74 -7.92 3.52
N SER A 121 12.91 -8.17 4.53
CA SER A 121 12.71 -9.50 5.08
C SER A 121 11.82 -10.31 4.15
N ASN A 122 12.32 -11.47 3.74
CA ASN A 122 11.50 -12.46 3.04
C ASN A 122 10.57 -13.13 4.06
N PRO A 123 9.31 -13.42 3.71
CA PRO A 123 8.52 -14.35 4.51
C PRO A 123 9.22 -15.72 4.55
N ASP A 124 9.08 -16.46 5.65
CA ASP A 124 9.52 -17.86 5.73
C ASP A 124 8.61 -18.73 4.84
N ILE A 125 8.99 -18.87 3.57
CA ILE A 125 8.23 -19.62 2.57
C ILE A 125 8.41 -21.12 2.82
N GLN A 126 7.65 -21.65 3.77
CA GLN A 126 7.48 -23.08 3.93
C GLN A 126 6.72 -23.65 2.74
N ILE A 127 7.47 -24.22 1.79
CA ILE A 127 6.89 -25.00 0.69
C ILE A 127 6.46 -26.35 1.27
N GLY A 128 5.23 -26.41 1.77
CA GLY A 128 4.53 -27.66 2.01
C GLY A 128 4.54 -28.52 0.74
N ALA A 129 4.56 -29.85 0.92
CA ALA A 129 4.84 -30.81 -0.14
C ALA A 129 4.05 -30.49 -1.43
N VAL A 130 4.77 -30.06 -2.47
CA VAL A 130 4.18 -29.77 -3.78
C VAL A 130 3.61 -31.08 -4.31
N PRO A 131 2.30 -31.17 -4.60
CA PRO A 131 1.71 -32.42 -5.08
C PRO A 131 2.45 -32.92 -6.33
N GLN A 132 2.79 -34.21 -6.32
CA GLN A 132 3.24 -34.88 -7.54
C GLN A 132 2.02 -35.01 -8.45
N SER A 133 1.84 -34.04 -9.34
CA SER A 133 0.87 -34.10 -10.42
C SER A 133 1.21 -35.23 -11.39
N ASN A 134 0.22 -35.65 -12.18
CA ASN A 134 0.48 -36.38 -13.43
C ASN A 134 1.14 -35.40 -14.42
N GLN A 135 2.45 -35.22 -14.26
CA GLN A 135 3.27 -34.25 -14.98
C GLN A 135 3.19 -34.51 -16.49
N VAL A 136 2.85 -33.49 -17.27
CA VAL A 136 2.71 -33.64 -18.73
C VAL A 136 4.07 -33.76 -19.42
N ASP A 137 5.11 -33.26 -18.76
CA ASP A 137 6.47 -33.28 -19.25
C ASP A 137 7.42 -33.75 -18.14
N PRO A 138 7.85 -35.03 -18.15
CA PRO A 138 8.70 -35.61 -17.10
C PRO A 138 10.15 -35.12 -17.15
N SER A 139 10.52 -34.32 -18.16
CA SER A 139 11.87 -33.77 -18.27
C SER A 139 12.20 -32.83 -17.11
N LYS A 140 13.49 -32.58 -16.90
CA LYS A 140 13.96 -31.69 -15.82
C LYS A 140 13.39 -30.29 -15.98
N LEU A 141 13.34 -29.80 -17.21
CA LEU A 141 12.75 -28.53 -17.63
C LEU A 141 11.23 -28.49 -17.37
N GLY A 142 10.51 -29.52 -17.83
CA GLY A 142 9.06 -29.69 -17.64
C GLY A 142 8.65 -29.61 -16.18
N ARG A 143 9.24 -30.48 -15.36
CA ARG A 143 9.00 -30.54 -13.91
C ARG A 143 9.35 -29.23 -13.20
N THR A 144 10.46 -28.58 -13.56
CA THR A 144 10.84 -27.29 -12.95
C THR A 144 9.82 -26.19 -13.26
N ILE A 145 9.32 -26.12 -14.49
CA ILE A 145 8.30 -25.14 -14.90
C ILE A 145 6.96 -25.43 -14.20
N GLU A 146 6.48 -26.67 -14.25
CA GLU A 146 5.18 -27.04 -13.65
C GLU A 146 5.17 -26.82 -12.14
N MET A 147 6.21 -27.28 -11.42
CA MET A 147 6.33 -27.08 -9.98
C MET A 147 6.49 -25.60 -9.61
N SER A 148 7.14 -24.78 -10.45
CA SER A 148 7.21 -23.33 -10.24
C SER A 148 5.85 -22.65 -10.36
N ILE A 149 5.05 -23.00 -11.37
CA ILE A 149 3.68 -22.48 -11.52
C ILE A 149 2.82 -22.94 -10.33
N ASN A 150 2.89 -24.22 -9.97
CA ASN A 150 2.13 -24.78 -8.84
C ASN A 150 2.50 -24.12 -7.50
N ALA A 151 3.78 -23.90 -7.22
CA ALA A 151 4.22 -23.23 -6.00
C ALA A 151 3.66 -21.80 -5.90
N ILE A 152 3.65 -21.05 -6.99
CA ILE A 152 3.09 -19.69 -7.06
C ILE A 152 1.55 -19.69 -6.89
N LEU A 153 0.84 -20.66 -7.49
CA LEU A 153 -0.62 -20.79 -7.37
C LEU A 153 -1.08 -21.25 -5.98
N LEU A 154 -0.28 -22.08 -5.31
CA LEU A 154 -0.55 -22.64 -3.99
C LEU A 154 -0.26 -21.60 -2.89
N GLN A 155 0.96 -21.05 -2.88
CA GLN A 155 1.41 -20.09 -1.86
C GLN A 155 0.77 -18.71 -2.05
N ARG A 156 0.36 -18.36 -3.28
CA ARG A 156 -0.24 -17.06 -3.65
C ARG A 156 0.47 -15.88 -2.97
N PRO A 157 1.80 -15.72 -3.09
CA PRO A 157 2.53 -14.75 -2.28
C PRO A 157 2.10 -13.31 -2.63
N HIS A 158 2.11 -12.41 -1.64
CA HIS A 158 1.46 -11.08 -1.72
C HIS A 158 1.95 -10.18 -2.86
N PHE A 159 3.15 -10.42 -3.41
CA PHE A 159 3.66 -9.69 -4.57
C PHE A 159 2.95 -10.06 -5.89
N ILE A 160 2.38 -11.26 -6.01
CA ILE A 160 1.66 -11.72 -7.20
C ILE A 160 0.24 -11.14 -7.17
N ILE A 161 -0.09 -10.42 -8.24
CA ILE A 161 -1.40 -9.79 -8.46
C ILE A 161 -2.44 -10.85 -8.82
N GLN A 162 -3.65 -10.74 -8.23
CA GLN A 162 -4.72 -11.73 -8.41
C GLN A 162 -5.10 -11.93 -9.89
N SER A 163 -5.13 -10.88 -10.70
CA SER A 163 -5.43 -10.98 -12.15
C SER A 163 -4.43 -11.85 -12.94
N LEU A 164 -3.23 -12.11 -12.41
CA LEU A 164 -2.28 -13.08 -12.97
C LEU A 164 -2.62 -14.53 -12.57
N LEU A 165 -3.03 -14.75 -11.32
CA LEU A 165 -3.50 -16.05 -10.83
C LEU A 165 -4.80 -16.47 -11.54
N ASP A 166 -5.76 -15.54 -11.64
CA ASP A 166 -7.02 -15.73 -12.36
C ASP A 166 -6.77 -16.04 -13.84
N SER A 167 -5.78 -15.38 -14.48
CA SER A 167 -5.39 -15.67 -15.86
C SER A 167 -4.93 -17.11 -16.05
N ILE A 168 -4.12 -17.65 -15.14
CA ILE A 168 -3.61 -19.03 -15.24
C ILE A 168 -4.76 -20.03 -15.14
N GLN A 169 -5.74 -19.79 -14.25
CA GLN A 169 -6.94 -20.62 -14.14
C GLN A 169 -7.79 -20.53 -15.44
N GLN A 170 -7.98 -19.33 -15.98
CA GLN A 170 -8.67 -19.12 -17.27
C GLN A 170 -7.95 -19.77 -18.46
N CYS A 171 -6.62 -19.94 -18.40
CA CYS A 171 -5.83 -20.65 -19.40
C CYS A 171 -5.90 -22.19 -19.28
N GLY A 172 -6.82 -22.75 -18.49
CA GLY A 172 -6.89 -24.20 -18.24
C GLY A 172 -5.88 -24.69 -17.21
N GLY A 173 -5.48 -23.83 -16.27
CA GLY A 173 -4.65 -24.19 -15.11
C GLY A 173 -3.15 -24.34 -15.37
N PRO A 174 -2.38 -24.71 -14.33
CA PRO A 174 -0.91 -24.78 -14.38
C PRO A 174 -0.39 -25.76 -15.44
N THR A 175 -1.02 -26.92 -15.56
CA THR A 175 -0.78 -27.98 -16.55
C THR A 175 -0.82 -27.43 -17.98
N THR A 176 -1.83 -26.63 -18.32
CA THR A 176 -1.99 -26.06 -19.66
C THR A 176 -1.02 -24.90 -19.93
N VAL A 177 -0.69 -24.10 -18.91
CA VAL A 177 0.37 -23.07 -19.00
C VAL A 177 1.76 -23.71 -19.19
N THR A 178 2.07 -24.78 -18.47
CA THR A 178 3.30 -25.59 -18.65
C THR A 178 3.40 -26.06 -20.10
N ASN A 179 2.36 -26.71 -20.62
CA ASN A 179 2.30 -27.19 -22.00
C ASN A 179 2.50 -26.07 -23.03
N THR A 180 1.96 -24.88 -22.76
CA THR A 180 2.11 -23.70 -23.64
C THR A 180 3.56 -23.22 -23.66
N ILE A 181 4.21 -23.12 -22.50
CA ILE A 181 5.62 -22.72 -22.39
C ILE A 181 6.55 -23.75 -23.03
N ILE A 182 6.38 -25.04 -22.70
CA ILE A 182 7.16 -26.16 -23.25
C ILE A 182 7.02 -26.26 -24.78
N ARG A 183 5.80 -26.13 -25.31
CA ARG A 183 5.56 -26.07 -26.76
C ARG A 183 6.28 -24.87 -27.39
N GLY A 184 6.30 -23.72 -26.72
CA GLY A 184 7.05 -22.55 -27.17
C GLY A 184 8.57 -22.74 -27.14
N ILE A 185 9.12 -23.49 -26.18
CA ILE A 185 10.54 -23.85 -26.15
C ILE A 185 10.88 -24.82 -27.30
N ARG A 186 10.03 -25.83 -27.57
CA ARG A 186 10.17 -26.74 -28.72
C ARG A 186 10.08 -25.99 -30.07
N LYS A 187 9.21 -24.97 -30.17
CA LYS A 187 9.17 -24.02 -31.29
C LYS A 187 10.48 -23.23 -31.40
N ALA A 188 11.04 -22.73 -30.30
CA ALA A 188 12.33 -22.04 -30.28
C ALA A 188 13.51 -22.93 -30.69
N GLY A 189 13.42 -24.25 -30.51
CA GLY A 189 14.47 -25.23 -30.83
C GLY A 189 15.40 -25.57 -29.65
N LEU A 190 15.10 -25.07 -28.45
CA LEU A 190 16.01 -25.13 -27.29
C LEU A 190 15.54 -26.09 -26.18
N TYR A 191 14.59 -26.99 -26.47
CA TYR A 191 14.00 -27.87 -25.46
C TYR A 191 15.02 -28.90 -24.91
N ASP A 192 15.82 -29.48 -25.80
CA ASP A 192 16.84 -30.45 -25.44
C ASP A 192 18.03 -29.76 -24.77
N VAL A 193 18.46 -28.61 -25.33
CA VAL A 193 19.51 -27.75 -24.75
C VAL A 193 19.18 -27.34 -23.32
N LEU A 194 17.97 -26.82 -23.07
CA LEU A 194 17.56 -26.39 -21.73
C LEU A 194 17.35 -27.56 -20.75
N ASN A 195 17.26 -28.81 -21.21
CA ASN A 195 17.26 -29.98 -20.34
C ASN A 195 18.69 -30.45 -19.96
N THR A 196 19.70 -30.13 -20.75
CA THR A 196 21.11 -30.39 -20.42
C THR A 196 21.54 -29.60 -19.19
N ALA A 197 22.18 -30.26 -18.22
CA ALA A 197 22.59 -29.61 -16.97
C ALA A 197 23.67 -28.53 -17.18
N SER A 198 24.53 -28.69 -18.19
CA SER A 198 25.75 -27.91 -18.42
C SER A 198 25.73 -27.05 -19.70
N PHE A 199 24.55 -26.70 -20.24
CA PHE A 199 24.48 -25.89 -21.47
C PHE A 199 25.25 -24.56 -21.36
N THR A 200 25.73 -24.08 -22.51
CA THR A 200 26.54 -22.87 -22.68
C THR A 200 25.74 -21.72 -23.32
N ILE A 201 26.37 -20.57 -23.55
CA ILE A 201 25.80 -19.49 -24.39
C ILE A 201 25.73 -19.96 -25.84
N GLU A 202 26.79 -20.63 -26.28
CA GLU A 202 26.96 -21.16 -27.63
C GLU A 202 25.85 -22.16 -27.98
N ASP A 203 25.53 -23.12 -27.10
CA ASP A 203 24.42 -24.06 -27.30
C ASP A 203 23.07 -23.36 -27.51
N LEU A 204 22.81 -22.27 -26.77
CA LEU A 204 21.57 -21.50 -26.89
C LEU A 204 21.51 -20.65 -28.16
N LEU A 205 22.64 -20.32 -28.78
CA LEU A 205 22.69 -19.55 -30.02
C LEU A 205 22.67 -20.46 -31.25
N ASP A 206 23.46 -21.54 -31.24
CA ASP A 206 23.66 -22.43 -32.37
C ASP A 206 22.47 -23.37 -32.60
N LYS A 207 21.70 -23.69 -31.55
CA LYS A 207 20.47 -24.52 -31.65
C LYS A 207 19.17 -23.70 -31.76
N ALA A 208 19.23 -22.37 -31.57
CA ALA A 208 18.04 -21.54 -31.66
C ALA A 208 17.56 -21.39 -33.10
N LYS A 209 16.30 -21.78 -33.36
CA LYS A 209 15.62 -21.55 -34.66
C LYS A 209 15.36 -20.05 -34.95
N TYR A 210 15.51 -19.20 -33.92
CA TYR A 210 15.23 -17.76 -33.93
C TYR A 210 16.33 -16.98 -33.21
N THR A 211 17.42 -16.72 -33.90
CA THR A 211 18.37 -15.65 -33.53
C THR A 211 17.73 -14.28 -33.77
N ILE A 212 18.17 -13.25 -33.03
CA ILE A 212 17.54 -11.91 -33.05
C ILE A 212 18.64 -10.84 -33.23
N PRO A 213 18.56 -9.97 -34.25
CA PRO A 213 17.53 -9.91 -35.28
C PRO A 213 17.73 -10.98 -36.37
N SER A 214 16.63 -11.50 -36.91
CA SER A 214 16.60 -12.29 -38.14
C SER A 214 15.22 -12.18 -38.81
N ASP A 215 15.08 -12.41 -40.11
CA ASP A 215 13.75 -12.37 -40.76
C ASP A 215 12.78 -13.40 -40.16
N ARG A 216 13.30 -14.55 -39.72
CA ARG A 216 12.51 -15.60 -39.03
C ARG A 216 11.90 -15.11 -37.72
N SER A 217 12.52 -14.16 -37.01
CA SER A 217 12.00 -13.60 -35.75
C SER A 217 11.08 -12.37 -35.94
N ARG A 218 10.73 -12.00 -37.18
CA ARG A 218 9.73 -10.96 -37.50
C ARG A 218 8.31 -11.52 -37.32
N ARG A 219 7.39 -10.73 -36.75
CA ARG A 219 6.02 -11.16 -36.38
C ARG A 219 5.99 -12.45 -35.53
N LYS A 220 6.99 -12.62 -34.65
CA LYS A 220 7.04 -13.71 -33.67
C LYS A 220 7.37 -13.13 -32.30
N GLY A 221 6.66 -13.62 -31.29
CA GLY A 221 6.76 -13.17 -29.91
C GLY A 221 7.00 -14.32 -28.95
N GLY A 222 7.16 -13.96 -27.68
CA GLY A 222 7.44 -14.87 -26.58
C GLY A 222 8.57 -14.32 -25.72
N ILE A 223 9.42 -15.22 -25.23
CA ILE A 223 10.53 -14.90 -24.32
C ILE A 223 11.86 -15.02 -25.05
N TYR A 224 12.74 -14.04 -24.87
CA TYR A 224 14.08 -13.97 -25.45
C TYR A 224 15.15 -13.72 -24.39
N VAL A 225 16.38 -14.05 -24.76
CA VAL A 225 17.60 -13.70 -24.02
C VAL A 225 18.42 -12.67 -24.78
N ARG A 226 19.15 -11.82 -24.04
CA ARG A 226 20.20 -10.94 -24.57
C ARG A 226 21.47 -11.13 -23.75
N PHE A 227 22.56 -11.52 -24.40
CA PHE A 227 23.90 -11.64 -23.82
C PHE A 227 24.71 -10.39 -24.18
N HIS A 228 25.25 -9.73 -23.17
CA HIS A 228 25.91 -8.43 -23.27
C HIS A 228 27.37 -8.56 -22.81
N LYS A 229 28.34 -8.35 -23.69
CA LYS A 229 29.77 -8.36 -23.30
C LYS A 229 30.35 -6.96 -23.34
N LEU A 230 30.73 -6.40 -22.20
CA LEU A 230 31.33 -5.06 -22.12
C LEU A 230 32.79 -5.08 -22.59
N LYS A 231 33.26 -3.96 -23.15
CA LYS A 231 34.67 -3.79 -23.57
C LYS A 231 35.55 -3.20 -22.45
N SER A 232 34.97 -2.32 -21.64
CA SER A 232 35.65 -1.51 -20.63
C SER A 232 34.67 -1.21 -19.49
N SER A 233 35.13 -0.49 -18.46
CA SER A 233 34.21 0.26 -17.60
C SER A 233 33.42 1.27 -18.43
N VAL A 234 32.25 1.66 -17.93
CA VAL A 234 31.46 2.76 -18.44
C VAL A 234 31.39 3.77 -17.31
N GLU A 235 31.93 4.96 -17.57
CA GLU A 235 32.00 6.04 -16.60
C GLU A 235 30.60 6.44 -16.10
N GLY A 236 30.45 6.66 -14.80
CA GLY A 236 29.14 6.93 -14.18
C GLY A 236 28.09 5.81 -14.38
N SER A 237 28.52 4.55 -14.44
CA SER A 237 27.66 3.39 -14.60
C SER A 237 27.93 2.28 -13.58
N GLU A 238 26.84 1.69 -13.12
CA GLU A 238 26.80 0.59 -12.15
C GLU A 238 27.08 -0.81 -12.78
N TRP A 239 27.67 -0.86 -13.97
CA TRP A 239 27.95 -2.09 -14.74
C TRP A 239 29.45 -2.37 -14.76
N GLU A 240 29.85 -3.57 -14.36
CA GLU A 240 31.25 -3.98 -14.21
C GLU A 240 31.96 -4.15 -15.56
N SER A 241 33.23 -3.76 -15.62
CA SER A 241 34.05 -3.88 -16.83
C SER A 241 34.34 -5.34 -17.17
N HIS A 242 34.47 -5.66 -18.47
CA HIS A 242 34.83 -6.99 -18.99
C HIS A 242 33.83 -8.13 -18.71
N THR A 243 32.82 -7.88 -17.88
CA THR A 243 31.74 -8.79 -17.50
C THR A 243 30.79 -9.12 -18.67
N THR A 244 30.28 -10.34 -18.67
CA THR A 244 29.17 -10.80 -19.52
C THR A 244 27.88 -10.79 -18.70
N TYR A 245 26.88 -10.08 -19.19
CA TYR A 245 25.56 -9.94 -18.56
C TYR A 245 24.48 -10.66 -19.36
N LEU A 246 23.59 -11.38 -18.68
CA LEU A 246 22.37 -11.95 -19.27
C LEU A 246 21.12 -11.17 -18.83
N TYR A 247 20.31 -10.77 -19.82
CA TYR A 247 18.97 -10.24 -19.65
C TYR A 247 17.94 -11.19 -20.28
N VAL A 248 16.83 -11.45 -19.58
CA VAL A 248 15.63 -12.12 -20.09
C VAL A 248 14.53 -11.10 -20.30
N GLY A 249 13.77 -11.20 -21.39
CA GLY A 249 12.60 -10.34 -21.60
C GLY A 249 11.51 -10.97 -22.46
N GLN A 250 10.29 -10.43 -22.39
CA GLN A 250 9.17 -10.77 -23.29
C GLN A 250 8.88 -9.69 -24.34
N THR A 251 8.22 -10.11 -25.42
CA THR A 251 7.66 -9.23 -26.47
C THR A 251 6.67 -9.95 -27.38
N ALA A 252 5.77 -9.21 -28.03
CA ALA A 252 4.94 -9.71 -29.13
C ALA A 252 5.68 -9.78 -30.49
N ASP A 253 6.73 -8.97 -30.68
CA ASP A 253 7.64 -9.05 -31.85
C ASP A 253 9.10 -8.90 -31.39
N PHE A 254 9.93 -9.92 -31.68
CA PHE A 254 11.34 -9.95 -31.29
C PHE A 254 12.20 -8.89 -31.99
N ASN A 255 11.99 -8.66 -33.30
CA ASN A 255 12.75 -7.69 -34.08
C ASN A 255 12.39 -6.24 -33.75
N ASP A 256 11.12 -5.96 -33.47
CA ASP A 256 10.69 -4.64 -33.03
C ASP A 256 11.22 -4.32 -31.63
N ARG A 257 11.13 -5.27 -30.68
CA ARG A 257 11.72 -5.08 -29.34
C ARG A 257 13.24 -4.92 -29.39
N HIS A 258 13.94 -5.69 -30.24
CA HIS A 258 15.38 -5.53 -30.44
C HIS A 258 15.71 -4.10 -30.91
N ARG A 259 14.99 -3.57 -31.92
CA ARG A 259 15.18 -2.21 -32.44
C ARG A 259 14.85 -1.12 -31.40
N ARG A 260 13.83 -1.32 -30.55
CA ARG A 260 13.48 -0.37 -29.47
C ARG A 260 14.59 -0.25 -28.41
N HIS A 261 15.21 -1.36 -28.01
CA HIS A 261 16.31 -1.35 -27.03
C HIS A 261 17.52 -0.52 -27.48
N SER A 262 17.74 -0.34 -28.78
CA SER A 262 18.78 0.54 -29.33
C SER A 262 18.34 2.02 -29.40
N ARG A 263 17.04 2.31 -29.33
CA ARG A 263 16.46 3.66 -29.46
C ARG A 263 16.13 4.32 -28.13
N ASP A 264 15.65 3.59 -27.13
CA ASP A 264 15.37 4.16 -25.81
C ASP A 264 16.69 4.58 -25.13
N HIS A 265 16.95 5.89 -24.98
CA HIS A 265 18.26 6.38 -24.52
C HIS A 265 18.46 6.45 -23.00
N GLU A 266 17.39 6.18 -22.25
CA GLU A 266 17.19 6.74 -20.91
C GLU A 266 17.41 5.74 -19.77
N GLY A 267 17.14 4.45 -20.02
CA GLY A 267 17.06 3.41 -18.99
C GLY A 267 18.42 2.82 -18.57
N LEU A 268 18.50 2.33 -17.34
CA LEU A 268 19.68 1.69 -16.76
C LEU A 268 20.17 0.48 -17.59
N TYR A 269 19.25 -0.35 -18.08
CA TYR A 269 19.53 -1.46 -19.01
C TYR A 269 19.96 -0.99 -20.42
N ASN A 270 19.61 0.24 -20.80
CA ASN A 270 19.96 0.78 -22.10
C ASN A 270 21.37 1.37 -22.08
N LYS A 271 21.85 1.84 -20.91
CA LYS A 271 23.29 2.07 -20.66
C LYS A 271 24.10 0.78 -20.91
N LEU A 272 23.67 -0.36 -20.35
CA LEU A 272 24.29 -1.68 -20.63
C LEU A 272 24.28 -2.01 -22.12
N THR A 273 23.14 -1.81 -22.81
CA THR A 273 23.03 -2.07 -24.25
C THR A 273 24.02 -1.22 -25.06
N LYS A 274 24.17 0.07 -24.76
CA LYS A 274 25.17 0.96 -25.40
C LYS A 274 26.62 0.60 -25.07
N ALA A 275 26.88 0.09 -23.85
CA ALA A 275 28.20 -0.32 -23.37
C ALA A 275 28.70 -1.66 -23.96
N SER A 276 27.81 -2.44 -24.56
CA SER A 276 28.10 -3.80 -25.00
C SER A 276 28.87 -3.80 -26.31
N ARG A 277 30.11 -4.33 -26.30
CA ARG A 277 30.93 -4.55 -27.52
C ARG A 277 30.24 -5.48 -28.51
N LYS A 278 29.45 -6.41 -27.98
CA LYS A 278 28.63 -7.37 -28.72
C LYS A 278 27.37 -7.61 -27.91
N VAL A 279 26.21 -7.57 -28.56
CA VAL A 279 24.96 -8.10 -28.02
C VAL A 279 24.55 -9.29 -28.88
N LEU A 280 24.45 -10.46 -28.26
CA LEU A 280 23.91 -11.67 -28.88
C LEU A 280 22.49 -11.89 -28.35
N SER A 281 21.58 -12.45 -29.14
CA SER A 281 20.19 -12.62 -28.73
C SER A 281 19.50 -13.75 -29.49
N CYS A 282 18.65 -14.52 -28.80
CA CYS A 282 17.79 -15.54 -29.38
C CYS A 282 16.48 -15.65 -28.60
N ALA A 283 15.44 -16.20 -29.22
CA ALA A 283 14.21 -16.58 -28.51
C ALA A 283 14.42 -17.91 -27.77
N ILE A 284 14.03 -17.95 -26.50
CA ILE A 284 14.04 -19.19 -25.68
C ILE A 284 12.68 -19.87 -25.60
N CYS A 285 11.60 -19.13 -25.88
CA CYS A 285 10.25 -19.65 -25.94
C CYS A 285 9.44 -18.80 -26.93
N VAL A 286 8.95 -19.39 -28.03
CA VAL A 286 8.12 -18.70 -29.03
C VAL A 286 6.65 -18.99 -28.75
N LEU A 287 5.90 -17.97 -28.36
CA LEU A 287 4.48 -18.06 -28.02
C LEU A 287 3.61 -17.69 -29.21
N ASP A 288 2.42 -18.29 -29.30
CA ASP A 288 1.46 -18.00 -30.35
C ASP A 288 0.78 -16.65 -30.12
N GLU A 289 0.38 -15.97 -31.20
CA GLU A 289 -0.12 -14.58 -31.16
C GLU A 289 -1.41 -14.42 -30.31
N ASN A 290 -2.20 -15.49 -30.20
CA ASN A 290 -3.40 -15.57 -29.35
C ASN A 290 -3.10 -15.93 -27.88
N THR A 291 -1.83 -16.13 -27.49
CA THR A 291 -1.47 -16.48 -26.11
C THR A 291 -1.74 -15.29 -25.18
N PRO A 292 -2.48 -15.44 -24.07
CA PRO A 292 -2.77 -14.31 -23.18
C PRO A 292 -1.51 -13.65 -22.64
N LYS A 293 -1.44 -12.32 -22.66
CA LYS A 293 -0.24 -11.56 -22.25
C LYS A 293 0.20 -11.82 -20.80
N SER A 294 -0.71 -12.26 -19.93
CA SER A 294 -0.39 -12.77 -18.59
C SER A 294 0.59 -13.95 -18.64
N VAL A 295 0.43 -14.87 -19.59
CA VAL A 295 1.35 -16.01 -19.79
C VAL A 295 2.74 -15.54 -20.25
N PHE A 296 2.84 -14.47 -21.05
CA PHE A 296 4.14 -13.87 -21.40
C PHE A 296 4.86 -13.37 -20.14
N HIS A 297 4.22 -12.55 -19.30
CA HIS A 297 4.82 -12.07 -18.05
C HIS A 297 5.12 -13.19 -17.05
N PHE A 298 4.30 -14.25 -17.02
CA PHE A 298 4.55 -15.40 -16.15
C PHE A 298 5.75 -16.24 -16.62
N ALA A 299 5.83 -16.54 -17.92
CA ALA A 299 6.94 -17.27 -18.50
C ALA A 299 8.25 -16.46 -18.42
N GLU A 300 8.23 -15.16 -18.72
CA GLU A 300 9.34 -14.24 -18.50
C GLU A 300 9.85 -14.33 -17.06
N GLN A 301 8.91 -14.26 -16.09
CA GLN A 301 9.25 -14.29 -14.68
C GLN A 301 9.85 -15.65 -14.24
N ILE A 302 9.35 -16.78 -14.75
CA ILE A 302 9.95 -18.10 -14.54
C ILE A 302 11.39 -18.13 -15.09
N PHE A 303 11.59 -17.70 -16.34
CA PHE A 303 12.91 -17.72 -16.97
C PHE A 303 13.92 -16.78 -16.30
N VAL A 304 13.50 -15.61 -15.79
CA VAL A 304 14.36 -14.73 -14.98
C VAL A 304 14.91 -15.48 -13.75
N CYS A 305 14.09 -16.28 -13.07
CA CYS A 305 14.54 -17.07 -11.92
C CYS A 305 15.34 -18.32 -12.35
N MET A 306 14.89 -19.08 -13.36
CA MET A 306 15.56 -20.29 -13.84
C MET A 306 16.92 -20.01 -14.49
N LEU A 307 17.12 -18.83 -15.07
CA LEU A 307 18.42 -18.42 -15.61
C LEU A 307 19.23 -17.58 -14.61
N GLY A 308 18.61 -17.09 -13.52
CA GLY A 308 19.28 -16.36 -12.44
C GLY A 308 19.61 -14.90 -12.79
N THR A 309 18.75 -14.24 -13.57
CA THR A 309 19.10 -13.00 -14.29
C THR A 309 18.73 -11.70 -13.58
N TYR A 310 18.14 -11.77 -12.39
CA TYR A 310 18.03 -10.60 -11.51
C TYR A 310 19.41 -10.03 -11.18
N ARG A 311 19.57 -8.71 -11.30
CA ARG A 311 20.86 -8.04 -11.07
C ARG A 311 21.20 -7.98 -9.57
N LYS A 312 22.48 -8.17 -9.22
CA LYS A 312 22.96 -8.34 -7.83
C LYS A 312 22.45 -7.30 -6.83
N TRP A 313 22.43 -6.01 -7.18
CA TRP A 313 21.96 -4.94 -6.29
C TRP A 313 20.45 -5.02 -5.97
N LEU A 314 19.63 -5.74 -6.75
CA LEU A 314 18.25 -6.06 -6.36
C LEU A 314 18.18 -6.98 -5.12
N PHE A 315 19.31 -7.40 -4.57
CA PHE A 315 19.44 -8.12 -3.31
C PHE A 315 20.34 -7.38 -2.30
N ALA A 316 20.83 -6.18 -2.64
CA ALA A 316 21.59 -5.32 -1.74
C ALA A 316 20.65 -4.37 -0.99
N ALA A 317 20.79 -4.31 0.34
CA ALA A 317 19.92 -3.53 1.22
C ALA A 317 19.95 -2.02 0.92
N GLY A 318 21.15 -1.42 0.90
CA GLY A 318 21.33 0.03 0.81
C GLY A 318 20.91 0.68 -0.53
N ASP A 319 20.93 -0.07 -1.63
CA ASP A 319 20.66 0.48 -2.98
C ASP A 319 19.16 0.72 -3.27
N ALA A 320 18.28 0.47 -2.30
CA ALA A 320 16.83 0.35 -2.46
C ALA A 320 16.08 1.71 -2.61
N LYS A 321 16.39 2.46 -3.68
CA LYS A 321 15.62 3.64 -4.15
C LYS A 321 14.10 3.33 -4.17
N ARG A 322 13.21 4.31 -3.89
CA ARG A 322 11.76 4.07 -3.63
C ARG A 322 11.04 3.10 -4.60
N GLN A 323 11.32 3.17 -5.91
CA GLN A 323 10.73 2.24 -6.88
C GLN A 323 11.36 0.83 -6.84
N ALA A 324 12.65 0.75 -6.53
CA ALA A 324 13.38 -0.51 -6.40
C ALA A 324 12.84 -1.39 -5.27
N ILE A 325 12.38 -0.84 -4.13
CA ILE A 325 11.78 -1.64 -3.02
C ILE A 325 10.70 -2.61 -3.55
N THR A 326 9.88 -2.16 -4.51
CA THR A 326 8.84 -3.00 -5.14
C THR A 326 9.43 -4.12 -6.02
N HIS A 327 10.54 -3.87 -6.70
CA HIS A 327 11.21 -4.86 -7.56
C HIS A 327 12.11 -5.81 -6.76
N VAL A 328 12.85 -5.30 -5.77
CA VAL A 328 13.62 -6.07 -4.79
C VAL A 328 12.71 -7.05 -4.06
N TYR A 329 11.65 -6.58 -3.39
CA TYR A 329 10.76 -7.46 -2.64
C TYR A 329 10.15 -8.57 -3.52
N ASN A 330 9.71 -8.24 -4.73
CA ASN A 330 9.25 -9.21 -5.72
C ASN A 330 10.36 -10.21 -6.11
N ALA A 331 11.58 -9.73 -6.38
CA ALA A 331 12.70 -10.54 -6.85
C ALA A 331 13.20 -11.50 -5.76
N THR A 332 13.42 -11.01 -4.54
CA THR A 332 13.91 -11.81 -3.42
C THR A 332 12.85 -12.80 -2.96
N SER A 333 11.60 -12.37 -2.78
CA SER A 333 10.51 -13.28 -2.35
C SER A 333 10.23 -14.38 -3.38
N LEU A 334 10.30 -14.08 -4.68
CA LEU A 334 10.15 -15.11 -5.70
C LEU A 334 11.36 -16.04 -5.79
N THR A 335 12.58 -15.50 -5.68
CA THR A 335 13.79 -16.32 -5.68
C THR A 335 13.83 -17.24 -4.46
N ALA A 336 13.35 -16.79 -3.31
CA ALA A 336 13.11 -17.62 -2.13
C ALA A 336 12.05 -18.71 -2.39
N LEU A 337 10.91 -18.36 -3.01
CA LEU A 337 9.83 -19.30 -3.36
C LEU A 337 10.28 -20.38 -4.37
N LEU A 338 11.19 -20.07 -5.29
CA LEU A 338 11.60 -21.04 -6.31
C LEU A 338 12.89 -21.79 -5.95
N LYS A 339 13.69 -21.32 -4.98
CA LYS A 339 14.94 -21.99 -4.54
C LYS A 339 14.73 -23.47 -4.11
N PRO A 340 13.70 -23.85 -3.32
CA PRO A 340 13.52 -25.26 -2.96
C PRO A 340 13.00 -26.09 -4.14
N ILE A 341 12.16 -25.52 -5.01
CA ILE A 341 11.72 -26.19 -6.26
C ILE A 341 12.92 -26.53 -7.13
N PHE A 342 13.81 -25.55 -7.33
CA PHE A 342 15.07 -25.69 -8.04
C PHE A 342 15.98 -26.75 -7.39
N SER A 343 16.04 -26.83 -6.05
CA SER A 343 16.76 -27.89 -5.36
C SER A 343 16.15 -29.29 -5.60
N VAL A 344 14.82 -29.44 -5.53
CA VAL A 344 14.11 -30.72 -5.72
C VAL A 344 14.17 -31.21 -7.17
N THR A 345 14.16 -30.32 -8.16
CA THR A 345 14.34 -30.68 -9.57
C THR A 345 15.81 -30.72 -10.00
N GLY A 346 16.75 -30.41 -9.10
CA GLY A 346 18.19 -30.30 -9.39
C GLY A 346 18.55 -29.19 -10.37
N TRP A 347 17.68 -28.19 -10.57
CA TRP A 347 17.88 -27.07 -11.47
C TRP A 347 18.69 -25.95 -10.79
N ASP A 348 19.98 -25.84 -11.10
CA ASP A 348 20.78 -24.66 -10.70
C ASP A 348 20.54 -23.48 -11.68
N PRO A 349 20.28 -22.25 -11.22
CA PRO A 349 20.14 -21.09 -12.09
C PRO A 349 21.34 -20.85 -13.02
N ALA A 350 21.11 -20.66 -14.32
CA ALA A 350 22.18 -20.71 -15.33
C ALA A 350 23.39 -19.78 -15.07
N VAL A 351 23.17 -18.54 -14.60
CA VAL A 351 24.23 -17.57 -14.22
C VAL A 351 25.15 -18.05 -13.08
N ARG A 352 24.81 -19.14 -12.37
CA ARG A 352 25.67 -19.76 -11.35
C ARG A 352 26.54 -20.90 -11.89
N ARG A 353 26.22 -21.42 -13.09
CA ARG A 353 26.92 -22.55 -13.69
C ARG A 353 28.21 -22.09 -14.36
N SER A 354 29.34 -22.66 -13.98
CA SER A 354 30.65 -22.35 -14.59
C SER A 354 30.68 -22.61 -16.11
N SER A 355 29.94 -23.61 -16.60
CA SER A 355 29.79 -23.88 -18.04
C SER A 355 29.16 -22.74 -18.83
N PHE A 356 28.31 -21.94 -18.18
CA PHE A 356 27.46 -20.95 -18.83
C PHE A 356 28.16 -19.62 -19.10
N LYS A 357 29.31 -19.34 -18.47
CA LYS A 357 30.18 -18.18 -18.76
C LYS A 357 29.47 -16.81 -18.78
N VAL A 358 28.40 -16.67 -17.98
CA VAL A 358 27.76 -15.39 -17.68
C VAL A 358 27.98 -15.10 -16.21
N GLU A 359 28.69 -14.02 -15.90
CA GLU A 359 29.07 -13.68 -14.54
C GLU A 359 27.94 -12.95 -13.79
N GLN A 360 27.00 -12.29 -14.50
CA GLN A 360 25.92 -11.50 -13.88
C GLN A 360 24.56 -11.49 -14.63
N GLY A 361 23.50 -11.29 -13.86
CA GLY A 361 22.16 -10.95 -14.36
C GLY A 361 21.96 -9.44 -14.59
N ALA A 362 21.13 -9.08 -15.57
CA ALA A 362 20.83 -7.69 -15.93
C ALA A 362 19.35 -7.27 -15.84
N ASN A 363 18.45 -8.14 -15.37
CA ASN A 363 17.06 -7.75 -15.08
C ASN A 363 17.04 -6.84 -13.84
N CYS A 364 16.71 -5.56 -14.05
CA CYS A 364 16.60 -4.52 -13.01
C CYS A 364 15.15 -4.27 -12.54
N SER A 365 14.18 -5.06 -13.02
CA SER A 365 12.78 -5.04 -12.61
C SER A 365 12.23 -6.47 -12.49
N SER A 366 11.14 -6.63 -11.73
CA SER A 366 10.33 -7.86 -11.73
C SER A 366 9.17 -7.71 -12.72
N PRO A 367 9.07 -8.58 -13.75
CA PRO A 367 7.96 -8.62 -14.70
C PRO A 367 6.56 -8.61 -14.10
N VAL A 368 6.36 -9.18 -12.90
CA VAL A 368 5.04 -9.22 -12.26
C VAL A 368 4.61 -7.85 -11.72
N ALA A 369 5.54 -6.97 -11.35
CA ALA A 369 5.22 -5.56 -11.05
C ALA A 369 4.81 -4.78 -12.32
N GLU A 370 5.19 -5.26 -13.49
CA GLU A 370 4.82 -4.68 -14.80
C GLU A 370 3.48 -5.21 -15.33
N TRP A 371 2.92 -6.27 -14.74
CA TRP A 371 1.59 -6.80 -15.06
C TRP A 371 0.46 -6.22 -14.19
N GLY A 372 -0.80 -6.45 -14.57
CA GLY A 372 -2.00 -6.00 -13.85
C GLY A 372 -2.42 -4.57 -14.17
N VAL A 373 -3.63 -4.18 -13.73
CA VAL A 373 -4.15 -2.82 -13.97
C VAL A 373 -3.40 -1.80 -13.08
N LYS A 374 -3.31 -0.53 -13.51
CA LYS A 374 -2.57 0.54 -12.77
C LYS A 374 -2.86 0.59 -11.26
N SER A 375 -4.10 0.29 -10.85
CA SER A 375 -4.50 0.27 -9.44
C SER A 375 -4.08 -0.99 -8.67
N GLU A 376 -3.98 -2.16 -9.32
CA GLU A 376 -3.51 -3.41 -8.69
C GLU A 376 -2.00 -3.39 -8.44
N LYS A 377 -1.27 -2.58 -9.22
CA LYS A 377 0.18 -2.39 -9.07
C LYS A 377 0.57 -1.62 -7.82
N ILE A 378 -0.34 -0.82 -7.25
CA ILE A 378 -0.06 0.08 -6.12
C ILE A 378 0.40 -0.75 -4.92
N LEU A 379 1.68 -0.63 -4.59
CA LEU A 379 2.22 -1.06 -3.30
C LEU A 379 1.84 -0.01 -2.25
N TRP A 380 1.38 -0.49 -1.10
CA TRP A 380 1.14 0.28 0.10
C TRP A 380 2.20 -0.06 1.14
N ILE A 381 2.78 0.96 1.74
CA ILE A 381 3.64 0.83 2.91
C ILE A 381 2.78 1.07 4.13
N ARG A 382 2.71 0.09 5.02
CA ARG A 382 2.01 0.14 6.29
C ARG A 382 3.01 0.44 7.40
N THR A 383 2.68 1.40 8.25
CA THR A 383 3.40 1.68 9.50
C THR A 383 2.43 1.54 10.65
N ASP A 384 2.75 0.70 11.64
CA ASP A 384 1.96 0.57 12.85
C ASP A 384 2.50 1.53 13.92
N VAL A 385 1.60 2.32 14.50
CA VAL A 385 1.91 3.36 15.49
C VAL A 385 0.87 3.32 16.62
N TYR A 386 1.09 4.08 17.69
CA TYR A 386 0.00 4.45 18.60
C TYR A 386 -0.45 5.87 18.27
N GLN A 387 -1.70 6.20 18.60
CA GLN A 387 -2.22 7.56 18.59
C GLN A 387 -3.02 7.78 19.88
N ARG A 388 -2.83 8.91 20.54
CA ARG A 388 -3.69 9.32 21.65
C ARG A 388 -5.08 9.70 21.12
N ASP A 389 -6.12 9.08 21.68
CA ASP A 389 -7.52 9.45 21.43
C ASP A 389 -7.83 10.80 22.08
N ALA A 390 -8.36 11.75 21.31
CA ALA A 390 -8.55 13.12 21.78
C ALA A 390 -9.62 13.24 22.89
N SER A 391 -10.57 12.29 22.94
CA SER A 391 -11.68 12.31 23.90
C SER A 391 -11.38 11.60 25.23
N THR A 392 -10.40 10.69 25.25
CA THR A 392 -10.11 9.84 26.41
C THR A 392 -8.65 9.86 26.87
N GLY A 393 -7.74 10.48 26.12
CA GLY A 393 -6.30 10.50 26.41
C GLY A 393 -5.61 9.13 26.32
N LYS A 394 -6.31 8.09 25.85
CA LYS A 394 -5.81 6.71 25.81
C LYS A 394 -5.03 6.43 24.52
N PRO A 395 -3.92 5.66 24.57
CA PRO A 395 -3.21 5.25 23.37
C PRO A 395 -3.99 4.16 22.63
N ILE A 396 -4.42 4.47 21.41
CA ILE A 396 -5.08 3.54 20.48
C ILE A 396 -4.04 3.00 19.49
N PRO A 397 -3.99 1.67 19.26
CA PRO A 397 -3.11 1.09 18.25
C PRO A 397 -3.65 1.40 16.85
N MET A 398 -2.81 1.98 15.99
CA MET A 398 -3.13 2.43 14.64
C MET A 398 -2.31 1.66 13.60
N ALA A 399 -2.92 1.44 12.43
CA ALA A 399 -2.23 0.98 11.22
C ALA A 399 -2.44 2.04 10.12
N VAL A 400 -1.33 2.63 9.67
CA VAL A 400 -1.32 3.74 8.71
C VAL A 400 -0.73 3.25 7.39
N PHE A 401 -1.55 3.21 6.34
CA PHE A 401 -1.16 2.75 5.00
C PHE A 401 -0.96 3.95 4.07
N ARG A 402 0.28 4.16 3.63
CA ARG A 402 0.65 5.16 2.62
C ARG A 402 0.93 4.47 1.29
N ARG A 403 0.65 5.13 0.16
CA ARG A 403 1.10 4.63 -1.14
C ARG A 403 2.62 4.72 -1.27
N SER A 404 3.27 3.72 -1.87
CA SER A 404 4.71 3.80 -2.20
C SER A 404 5.03 4.83 -3.29
N THR A 405 4.03 5.21 -4.09
CA THR A 405 4.09 6.23 -5.13
C THR A 405 3.03 7.30 -4.91
N PRO A 406 3.41 8.60 -4.90
CA PRO A 406 2.47 9.71 -4.96
C PRO A 406 1.50 9.61 -6.14
N THR A 407 0.49 10.46 -6.12
CA THR A 407 -0.45 10.61 -7.23
C THR A 407 -0.67 12.09 -7.51
N ARG A 408 -0.64 12.49 -8.77
CA ARG A 408 -0.99 13.86 -9.13
C ARG A 408 -2.47 14.12 -8.88
N LEU A 409 -2.74 15.30 -8.35
CA LEU A 409 -4.08 15.79 -8.08
C LEU A 409 -4.75 16.23 -9.38
N HIS A 410 -5.57 15.34 -9.94
CA HIS A 410 -6.48 15.71 -11.03
C HIS A 410 -7.77 16.31 -10.44
N MET A 411 -7.86 17.64 -10.41
CA MET A 411 -9.11 18.33 -10.08
C MET A 411 -10.16 18.06 -11.17
N ILE A 412 -11.41 17.80 -10.77
CA ILE A 412 -12.51 17.48 -11.69
C ILE A 412 -13.54 18.61 -11.64
N ASN A 413 -13.45 19.55 -12.59
CA ASN A 413 -14.39 20.63 -12.94
C ASN A 413 -15.26 21.21 -11.80
N ASN A 414 -14.83 22.35 -11.26
CA ASN A 414 -15.57 23.32 -10.43
C ASN A 414 -16.29 22.78 -9.17
N ASN A 415 -16.14 21.50 -8.85
CA ASN A 415 -16.63 20.90 -7.61
C ASN A 415 -15.42 20.46 -6.78
N ASN A 416 -15.37 20.86 -5.51
CA ASN A 416 -14.27 20.54 -4.58
C ASN A 416 -14.35 19.08 -4.10
N GLY A 417 -14.26 18.15 -5.06
CA GLY A 417 -14.54 16.73 -4.90
C GLY A 417 -13.41 15.86 -5.44
N PHE A 418 -12.70 15.17 -4.55
CA PHE A 418 -11.62 14.26 -4.90
C PHE A 418 -12.14 12.83 -5.05
N THR A 419 -11.64 12.10 -6.05
CA THR A 419 -12.04 10.70 -6.30
C THR A 419 -10.84 9.80 -6.50
N PHE A 420 -10.53 8.97 -5.49
CA PHE A 420 -9.43 7.99 -5.53
C PHE A 420 -9.98 6.59 -5.80
N LYS A 421 -9.43 5.89 -6.81
CA LYS A 421 -9.84 4.52 -7.18
C LYS A 421 -8.86 3.48 -6.66
N ILE A 422 -9.26 2.72 -5.66
CA ILE A 422 -8.53 1.53 -5.16
C ILE A 422 -9.01 0.29 -5.92
N ASN A 423 -8.06 -0.46 -6.47
CA ASN A 423 -8.27 -1.66 -7.30
C ASN A 423 -9.35 -1.49 -8.41
N ASN A 424 -9.50 -0.27 -8.95
CA ASN A 424 -10.56 0.16 -9.87
C ASN A 424 -12.02 -0.07 -9.41
N ARG A 425 -12.25 -0.59 -8.19
CA ARG A 425 -13.57 -1.04 -7.70
C ARG A 425 -14.11 -0.22 -6.53
N ILE A 426 -13.23 0.31 -5.68
CA ILE A 426 -13.62 1.20 -4.59
C ILE A 426 -13.23 2.63 -4.96
N ALA A 427 -14.23 3.50 -5.11
CA ALA A 427 -14.04 4.93 -5.27
C ALA A 427 -14.22 5.60 -3.91
N ILE A 428 -13.12 6.13 -3.35
CA ILE A 428 -13.18 7.03 -2.20
C ILE A 428 -13.47 8.41 -2.73
N HIS A 429 -14.66 8.93 -2.42
CA HIS A 429 -15.07 10.29 -2.71
C HIS A 429 -14.92 11.15 -1.45
N GLY A 430 -14.05 12.15 -1.50
CA GLY A 430 -13.91 13.18 -0.47
C GLY A 430 -14.46 14.51 -0.98
N SER A 431 -15.14 15.26 -0.11
CA SER A 431 -15.50 16.66 -0.38
C SER A 431 -14.99 17.58 0.73
N THR A 432 -14.15 18.54 0.37
CA THR A 432 -13.58 19.53 1.29
C THR A 432 -14.47 20.77 1.28
N HIS A 433 -15.45 20.78 2.19
CA HIS A 433 -16.55 21.74 2.17
C HIS A 433 -16.19 23.17 2.60
N THR A 434 -14.99 23.41 3.16
CA THR A 434 -14.73 24.55 4.05
C THR A 434 -13.31 25.13 4.03
N HIS A 435 -12.38 24.64 3.20
CA HIS A 435 -10.95 24.98 3.34
C HIS A 435 -10.32 25.58 2.08
N THR A 436 -9.59 26.69 2.29
CA THR A 436 -8.63 27.30 1.38
C THR A 436 -7.31 26.52 1.31
N ASP A 437 -6.95 25.84 2.39
CA ASP A 437 -5.78 24.96 2.45
C ASP A 437 -6.07 23.61 1.76
N LEU A 438 -5.72 23.54 0.47
CA LEU A 438 -5.82 22.36 -0.38
C LEU A 438 -4.60 22.26 -1.30
N PRO A 439 -4.17 21.05 -1.69
CA PRO A 439 -3.10 20.88 -2.67
C PRO A 439 -3.47 21.51 -4.01
N MET A 440 -2.48 22.11 -4.69
CA MET A 440 -2.69 22.76 -5.97
C MET A 440 -3.00 21.76 -7.09
N ALA A 441 -3.69 22.20 -8.14
CA ALA A 441 -3.99 21.37 -9.30
C ALA A 441 -2.70 20.82 -9.94
N GLY A 442 -2.66 19.52 -10.22
CA GLY A 442 -1.50 18.84 -10.78
C GLY A 442 -0.38 18.52 -9.78
N GLN A 443 -0.46 19.01 -8.53
CA GLN A 443 0.52 18.71 -7.48
C GLN A 443 0.54 17.21 -7.14
N ASP A 444 1.72 16.66 -6.87
CA ASP A 444 1.88 15.30 -6.35
C ASP A 444 1.46 15.22 -4.86
N ILE A 445 0.52 14.34 -4.55
CA ILE A 445 -0.03 14.12 -3.21
C ILE A 445 0.11 12.65 -2.79
N GLN A 446 0.20 12.40 -1.48
CA GLN A 446 0.08 11.05 -0.92
C GLN A 446 -1.36 10.79 -0.49
N LEU A 447 -1.82 9.55 -0.71
CA LEU A 447 -3.09 9.06 -0.17
C LEU A 447 -2.79 8.15 1.02
N VAL A 448 -3.41 8.44 2.15
CA VAL A 448 -3.22 7.73 3.42
C VAL A 448 -4.56 7.13 3.87
N LEU A 449 -4.51 5.87 4.31
CA LEU A 449 -5.62 5.18 4.97
C LEU A 449 -5.19 4.85 6.40
N GLU A 450 -6.02 5.18 7.37
CA GLU A 450 -5.67 5.05 8.78
C GLU A 450 -6.75 4.21 9.47
N PHE A 451 -6.34 3.18 10.21
CA PHE A 451 -7.26 2.22 10.82
C PHE A 451 -6.93 2.02 12.31
N ARG A 452 -7.92 2.20 13.19
CA ARG A 452 -7.84 1.79 14.61
C ARG A 452 -7.85 0.26 14.68
N LYS A 453 -6.76 -0.34 15.17
CA LYS A 453 -6.51 -1.79 15.16
C LYS A 453 -7.37 -2.58 16.16
N ASP A 454 -7.91 -1.91 17.16
CA ASP A 454 -8.88 -2.46 18.11
C ASP A 454 -10.30 -2.60 17.51
N GLY A 455 -10.55 -1.98 16.35
CA GLY A 455 -11.86 -1.96 15.69
C GLY A 455 -12.85 -0.96 16.27
N THR A 456 -12.40 0.00 17.08
CA THR A 456 -13.21 1.15 17.54
C THR A 456 -13.35 2.19 16.44
N ARG A 457 -14.43 2.97 16.46
CA ARG A 457 -14.65 4.08 15.51
C ARG A 457 -13.52 5.10 15.54
N HIS A 458 -13.09 5.51 14.35
CA HIS A 458 -12.19 6.63 14.15
C HIS A 458 -12.95 7.96 14.28
N GLU A 459 -12.39 8.96 14.97
CA GLU A 459 -13.02 10.29 15.10
C GLU A 459 -13.33 10.89 13.71
N GLN A 460 -12.31 10.90 12.83
CA GLN A 460 -12.38 11.32 11.43
C GLN A 460 -12.93 10.24 10.46
N CYS A 461 -13.85 9.39 10.93
CA CYS A 461 -14.41 8.26 10.18
C CYS A 461 -14.86 8.63 8.75
N ASN A 462 -14.28 7.98 7.73
CA ASN A 462 -14.61 8.26 6.33
C ASN A 462 -15.98 7.72 5.89
N SER A 463 -16.42 6.56 6.42
CA SER A 463 -17.72 5.96 6.06
C SER A 463 -18.92 6.74 6.60
N ARG A 464 -18.72 7.49 7.71
CA ARG A 464 -19.72 8.36 8.36
C ARG A 464 -21.04 7.65 8.68
N LEU A 465 -20.96 6.42 9.18
CA LEU A 465 -22.13 5.66 9.61
C LEU A 465 -22.64 6.19 10.98
N PRO A 466 -23.94 6.07 11.30
CA PRO A 466 -24.46 6.36 12.64
C PRO A 466 -23.77 5.52 13.72
N TYR A 467 -23.85 5.98 14.98
CA TYR A 467 -23.30 5.28 16.15
C TYR A 467 -24.03 3.98 16.49
N ILE A 468 -25.30 3.87 16.12
CA ILE A 468 -26.16 2.71 16.39
C ILE A 468 -26.33 1.93 15.08
N SER A 469 -26.47 0.60 15.18
CA SER A 469 -26.33 -0.29 14.02
C SER A 469 -27.25 -1.50 14.00
N ARG A 470 -27.50 -1.99 12.78
CA ARG A 470 -28.07 -3.30 12.50
C ARG A 470 -27.03 -4.45 12.46
N TYR A 471 -25.72 -4.22 12.52
CA TYR A 471 -24.69 -5.27 12.36
C TYR A 471 -23.58 -5.21 13.43
N GLN A 472 -23.13 -6.38 13.92
CA GLN A 472 -22.19 -6.49 15.05
C GLN A 472 -20.78 -5.88 14.80
N ASN A 473 -20.37 -5.72 13.54
CA ASN A 473 -19.05 -5.22 13.14
C ASN A 473 -19.05 -3.78 12.60
N TRP A 474 -20.11 -3.03 12.86
CA TRP A 474 -20.30 -1.67 12.35
C TRP A 474 -19.27 -0.67 12.87
N GLU A 475 -18.78 -0.82 14.10
CA GLU A 475 -17.68 0.00 14.61
C GLU A 475 -16.36 -0.29 13.90
N GLN A 476 -16.11 -1.53 13.45
CA GLN A 476 -14.99 -1.82 12.55
C GLN A 476 -15.20 -1.14 11.18
N ALA A 477 -16.43 -1.13 10.64
CA ALA A 477 -16.77 -0.34 9.45
C ALA A 477 -16.67 1.19 9.67
N CYS A 478 -16.47 1.65 10.91
CA CYS A 478 -16.16 3.01 11.28
C CYS A 478 -14.71 3.23 11.73
N SER A 479 -13.88 2.17 11.84
CA SER A 479 -12.54 2.26 12.44
C SER A 479 -11.49 2.89 11.53
N TYR A 480 -11.88 3.29 10.31
CA TYR A 480 -10.98 3.87 9.32
C TYR A 480 -11.29 5.33 8.96
N ALA A 481 -10.22 6.08 8.75
CA ALA A 481 -10.21 7.39 8.12
C ALA A 481 -9.42 7.35 6.80
N VAL A 482 -9.54 8.44 6.03
CA VAL A 482 -8.77 8.67 4.82
C VAL A 482 -8.29 10.11 4.86
N ARG A 483 -7.01 10.36 4.59
CA ARG A 483 -6.47 11.69 4.41
C ARG A 483 -5.52 11.76 3.22
N ILE A 484 -5.27 12.97 2.75
CA ILE A 484 -4.23 13.26 1.77
C ILE A 484 -3.13 14.10 2.42
N GLU A 485 -1.87 13.81 2.12
CA GLU A 485 -0.69 14.58 2.55
C GLU A 485 -0.06 15.26 1.32
N TRP A 486 0.34 16.52 1.42
CA TRP A 486 1.05 17.27 0.37
C TRP A 486 2.04 18.25 0.98
N GLN A 487 2.96 18.81 0.18
CA GLN A 487 3.87 19.86 0.65
C GLN A 487 3.34 21.26 0.34
N SER A 488 3.49 22.19 1.28
CA SER A 488 3.07 23.58 1.09
C SER A 488 4.15 24.54 1.57
N PRO A 489 4.83 25.30 0.67
CA PRO A 489 4.79 25.19 -0.79
C PRO A 489 5.25 23.83 -1.35
N PRO A 490 5.02 23.51 -2.64
CA PRO A 490 5.53 22.28 -3.24
C PRO A 490 7.06 22.17 -3.15
N ASN A 491 7.58 20.99 -2.83
CA ASN A 491 9.01 20.69 -2.60
C ASN A 491 9.66 21.38 -1.38
N SER A 492 8.91 22.12 -0.54
CA SER A 492 9.48 22.89 0.59
C SER A 492 10.00 22.04 1.76
N GLY A 493 9.73 20.75 1.80
CA GLY A 493 9.90 19.93 3.01
C GLY A 493 8.66 19.95 3.92
N SER A 494 7.98 21.09 4.08
CA SER A 494 6.82 21.26 4.98
C SER A 494 5.56 20.54 4.48
N TRP A 495 5.09 19.53 5.21
CA TRP A 495 3.90 18.74 4.85
C TRP A 495 2.62 19.24 5.55
N ARG A 496 1.56 19.45 4.76
CA ARG A 496 0.18 19.65 5.20
C ARG A 496 -0.68 18.43 4.86
N PHE A 497 -1.86 18.32 5.46
CA PHE A 497 -2.78 17.22 5.20
C PHE A 497 -4.24 17.62 5.42
N THR A 498 -5.19 16.84 4.88
CA THR A 498 -6.62 17.01 5.22
C THR A 498 -7.40 15.69 5.14
N TYR A 499 -8.37 15.51 6.03
CA TYR A 499 -9.21 14.32 6.10
C TYR A 499 -10.34 14.35 5.06
N LEU A 500 -10.35 13.34 4.18
CA LEU A 500 -11.38 13.16 3.17
C LEU A 500 -12.65 12.60 3.82
N ARG A 501 -13.67 13.45 3.97
CA ARG A 501 -15.00 13.04 4.47
C ARG A 501 -15.94 12.75 3.30
N ARG A 502 -16.72 11.66 3.41
CA ARG A 502 -17.72 11.28 2.40
C ARG A 502 -18.90 12.25 2.41
N SER A 503 -19.26 12.80 1.25
CA SER A 503 -20.41 13.70 1.07
C SER A 503 -21.75 13.00 1.37
N HIS A 504 -21.92 11.78 0.86
CA HIS A 504 -23.18 11.02 0.97
C HIS A 504 -23.01 9.73 1.79
N HIS A 505 -23.55 9.74 3.00
CA HIS A 505 -23.54 8.62 3.94
C HIS A 505 -24.72 7.65 3.73
N LEU A 506 -25.93 8.15 3.41
CA LEU A 506 -27.15 7.35 3.18
C LEU A 506 -27.42 7.00 1.70
N ARG A 507 -26.40 6.49 0.97
CA ARG A 507 -26.63 5.91 -0.37
C ARG A 507 -26.66 4.38 -0.31
N PHE A 508 -27.70 3.76 -0.85
CA PHE A 508 -27.71 2.34 -1.25
C PHE A 508 -26.91 2.15 -2.55
N ARG A 509 -26.46 0.93 -2.86
CA ARG A 509 -25.71 0.61 -4.09
C ARG A 509 -26.64 0.15 -5.21
N ARG A 510 -27.81 -0.41 -4.89
CA ARG A 510 -28.89 -0.80 -5.83
C ARG A 510 -30.26 -0.40 -5.29
N LYS A 511 -31.28 -0.27 -6.16
CA LYS A 511 -32.66 0.06 -5.76
C LYS A 511 -33.30 -1.01 -4.85
N ASN A 512 -33.05 -2.29 -5.09
CA ASN A 512 -33.63 -3.38 -4.29
C ASN A 512 -33.03 -3.48 -2.88
N GLU A 513 -31.79 -3.04 -2.67
CA GLU A 513 -31.15 -2.96 -1.35
C GLU A 513 -31.87 -1.99 -0.40
N GLN A 514 -32.72 -1.09 -0.91
CA GLN A 514 -33.54 -0.17 -0.09
C GLN A 514 -34.48 -0.90 0.89
N ARG A 515 -34.79 -2.18 0.62
CA ARG A 515 -35.60 -3.04 1.49
C ARG A 515 -34.79 -3.83 2.53
N ILE A 516 -33.46 -3.68 2.54
CA ILE A 516 -32.56 -4.41 3.45
C ILE A 516 -32.06 -3.43 4.53
N PRO A 517 -32.48 -3.57 5.80
CA PRO A 517 -32.09 -2.64 6.86
C PRO A 517 -30.57 -2.56 7.03
N GLY A 518 -30.05 -1.33 7.07
CA GLY A 518 -28.62 -1.05 7.17
C GLY A 518 -27.79 -1.35 5.92
N ALA A 519 -28.39 -1.58 4.74
CA ALA A 519 -27.67 -1.88 3.48
C ALA A 519 -26.96 -0.67 2.84
N LEU A 520 -26.17 0.05 3.63
CA LEU A 520 -25.46 1.26 3.21
C LEU A 520 -24.23 0.94 2.35
N SER A 521 -24.09 1.64 1.22
CA SER A 521 -22.92 1.51 0.33
C SER A 521 -21.61 1.94 1.00
N SER A 522 -21.68 2.86 1.97
CA SER A 522 -20.57 3.27 2.83
C SER A 522 -20.08 2.14 3.73
N TYR A 523 -21.00 1.44 4.41
CA TYR A 523 -20.67 0.27 5.23
C TYR A 523 -20.12 -0.88 4.38
N ALA A 524 -20.76 -1.18 3.24
CA ALA A 524 -20.28 -2.22 2.34
C ALA A 524 -18.84 -1.93 1.86
N GLN A 525 -18.55 -0.68 1.49
CA GLN A 525 -17.20 -0.27 1.06
C GLN A 525 -16.18 -0.26 2.21
N ALA A 526 -16.58 0.09 3.43
CA ALA A 526 -15.71 0.03 4.61
C ALA A 526 -15.28 -1.41 4.92
N ILE A 527 -16.23 -2.35 4.96
CA ILE A 527 -15.96 -3.78 5.15
C ILE A 527 -15.09 -4.33 4.00
N GLN A 528 -15.32 -3.89 2.76
CA GLN A 528 -14.47 -4.26 1.61
C GLN A 528 -13.05 -3.67 1.69
N LEU A 529 -12.86 -2.46 2.22
CA LEU A 529 -11.52 -1.90 2.46
C LEU A 529 -10.76 -2.72 3.50
N LEU A 530 -11.40 -3.08 4.62
CA LEU A 530 -10.79 -3.93 5.65
C LEU A 530 -10.33 -5.28 5.08
N GLN A 531 -11.20 -5.97 4.32
CA GLN A 531 -10.86 -7.22 3.62
C GLN A 531 -9.63 -7.06 2.73
N ILE A 532 -9.62 -6.01 1.90
CA ILE A 532 -8.54 -5.73 0.94
C ILE A 532 -7.21 -5.44 1.65
N PHE A 533 -7.20 -4.67 2.74
CA PHE A 533 -5.96 -4.20 3.38
C PHE A 533 -5.38 -5.14 4.43
N TYR A 534 -6.18 -6.05 4.99
CA TYR A 534 -5.72 -7.07 5.96
C TYR A 534 -5.69 -8.50 5.39
N ASP A 535 -5.95 -8.66 4.09
CA ASP A 535 -6.06 -9.95 3.39
C ASP A 535 -6.97 -10.92 4.17
N GLN A 536 -8.15 -10.42 4.56
CA GLN A 536 -9.13 -11.13 5.40
C GLN A 536 -10.32 -11.56 4.54
N GLU A 537 -10.72 -12.83 4.67
CA GLU A 537 -11.93 -13.34 4.04
C GLU A 537 -13.18 -12.60 4.55
N ALA A 538 -14.22 -12.57 3.71
CA ALA A 538 -15.48 -11.92 4.04
C ALA A 538 -16.25 -12.69 5.14
N PRO A 539 -16.42 -12.17 6.37
CA PRO A 539 -17.18 -12.82 7.44
C PRO A 539 -18.70 -12.70 7.22
N HIS A 540 -19.13 -12.49 5.96
CA HIS A 540 -20.43 -11.97 5.62
C HIS A 540 -21.18 -12.85 4.63
N LYS A 541 -22.28 -13.43 5.13
CA LYS A 541 -23.25 -14.14 4.29
C LYS A 541 -23.92 -13.21 3.25
N PRO A 542 -24.36 -11.96 3.56
CA PRO A 542 -25.14 -11.14 2.63
C PRO A 542 -24.43 -10.76 1.33
N ASP A 543 -25.08 -10.98 0.19
CA ASP A 543 -24.51 -10.81 -1.16
C ASP A 543 -24.57 -9.38 -1.72
N TRP A 544 -25.21 -8.44 -1.03
CA TRP A 544 -25.17 -7.01 -1.40
C TRP A 544 -23.79 -6.39 -1.12
N ILE A 545 -23.07 -6.93 -0.12
CA ILE A 545 -21.65 -6.63 0.11
C ILE A 545 -20.84 -7.50 -0.87
N ALA A 546 -20.00 -6.87 -1.70
CA ALA A 546 -19.21 -7.61 -2.69
C ALA A 546 -18.10 -8.42 -2.00
N LYS A 547 -18.20 -9.76 -2.06
CA LYS A 547 -17.13 -10.68 -1.66
C LYS A 547 -15.94 -10.50 -2.62
N PHE A 548 -14.87 -9.84 -2.19
CA PHE A 548 -13.69 -9.62 -3.02
C PHE A 548 -12.61 -10.68 -2.79
N LYS A 549 -12.11 -11.26 -3.89
CA LYS A 549 -10.87 -12.05 -3.93
C LYS A 549 -9.62 -11.17 -4.19
N LEU A 550 -9.76 -9.85 -4.10
CA LEU A 550 -8.67 -8.89 -4.31
C LEU A 550 -8.15 -8.43 -2.96
N ARG A 551 -6.83 -8.31 -2.87
CA ARG A 551 -6.08 -7.77 -1.73
C ARG A 551 -5.22 -6.60 -2.19
N ALA A 552 -4.81 -5.75 -1.26
CA ALA A 552 -3.78 -4.75 -1.51
C ALA A 552 -2.41 -5.43 -1.50
N ARG A 553 -1.48 -4.93 -2.33
CA ARG A 553 -0.05 -5.24 -2.17
C ARG A 553 0.43 -4.39 -0.99
N VAL A 554 0.72 -5.01 0.15
CA VAL A 554 1.15 -4.32 1.37
C VAL A 554 2.53 -4.83 1.77
N LEU A 555 3.42 -3.92 2.16
CA LEU A 555 4.58 -4.21 2.99
C LEU A 555 4.44 -3.44 4.31
N ILE A 556 4.82 -4.06 5.41
CA ILE A 556 4.94 -3.39 6.70
C ILE A 556 6.37 -2.87 6.81
N ALA A 557 6.51 -1.58 7.14
CA ALA A 557 7.77 -0.95 7.46
C ALA A 557 7.92 -0.83 8.98
N GLU A 558 8.95 -1.48 9.51
CA GLU A 558 9.32 -1.48 10.91
C GLU A 558 10.62 -0.67 11.07
N TYR A 559 10.62 0.26 12.00
CA TYR A 559 11.71 1.20 12.22
C TYR A 559 12.46 0.82 13.48
N ASP A 560 13.76 0.59 13.37
CA ASP A 560 14.64 0.40 14.51
C ASP A 560 15.53 1.63 14.64
N LEU A 561 15.14 2.55 15.53
CA LEU A 561 15.83 3.80 15.80
C LEU A 561 17.21 3.54 16.41
N MET A 562 17.35 2.45 17.17
CA MET A 562 18.59 2.08 17.87
C MET A 562 19.62 1.45 16.91
N LYS A 563 19.18 0.72 15.88
CA LYS A 563 20.06 0.19 14.81
C LYS A 563 20.17 1.11 13.59
N GLN A 564 19.35 2.15 13.51
CA GLN A 564 19.22 3.03 12.34
C GLN A 564 18.86 2.24 11.06
N GLN A 565 17.82 1.43 11.18
CA GLN A 565 17.42 0.43 10.19
C GLN A 565 15.92 0.54 9.87
N VAL A 566 15.54 0.33 8.61
CA VAL A 566 14.13 0.19 8.20
C VAL A 566 13.95 -1.21 7.61
N THR A 567 13.11 -2.03 8.25
CA THR A 567 12.80 -3.38 7.81
C THR A 567 11.46 -3.40 7.10
N PHE A 568 11.43 -3.78 5.83
CA PHE A 568 10.21 -4.05 5.08
C PHE A 568 9.91 -5.55 5.07
N ARG A 569 8.70 -5.94 5.46
CA ARG A 569 8.26 -7.35 5.45
C ARG A 569 6.83 -7.54 4.97
N ALA A 570 6.48 -8.78 4.62
CA ALA A 570 5.09 -9.15 4.35
C ALA A 570 4.24 -9.06 5.64
N PRO A 571 2.94 -8.70 5.54
CA PRO A 571 1.98 -8.93 6.62
C PRO A 571 1.84 -10.43 6.93
N THR A 572 1.77 -10.74 8.21
CA THR A 572 1.49 -12.07 8.77
C THR A 572 0.04 -12.15 9.25
N ALA A 573 -0.36 -13.30 9.81
CA ALA A 573 -1.67 -13.44 10.45
C ALA A 573 -1.82 -12.52 11.68
N GLN A 574 -0.74 -12.28 12.40
CA GLN A 574 -0.65 -11.47 13.63
C GLN A 574 -0.80 -9.97 13.34
N ASP A 575 -0.42 -9.51 12.14
CA ASP A 575 -0.56 -8.10 11.75
C ASP A 575 -2.00 -7.71 11.41
N ARG A 576 -2.92 -8.66 11.27
CA ARG A 576 -4.31 -8.37 10.93
C ARG A 576 -4.99 -7.58 12.06
N ILE A 577 -5.96 -6.73 11.71
CA ILE A 577 -6.96 -6.31 12.70
C ILE A 577 -7.62 -7.58 13.25
N GLY A 578 -7.85 -7.63 14.56
CA GLY A 578 -8.50 -8.77 15.22
C GLY A 578 -9.75 -9.21 14.45
N GLN A 579 -9.84 -10.51 14.19
CA GLN A 579 -10.73 -11.15 13.20
C GLN A 579 -12.04 -10.36 12.99
N LEU A 580 -12.30 -9.95 11.74
CA LEU A 580 -13.49 -9.16 11.41
C LEU A 580 -14.72 -9.82 12.02
N ARG A 581 -15.37 -9.09 12.93
CA ARG A 581 -16.52 -9.58 13.68
C ARG A 581 -17.62 -9.92 12.69
N SER A 582 -18.49 -10.85 13.08
CA SER A 582 -19.56 -11.36 12.22
C SER A 582 -20.40 -10.21 11.63
N CYS A 583 -20.77 -10.30 10.35
CA CYS A 583 -21.86 -9.48 9.79
C CYS A 583 -23.25 -10.01 10.22
N ALA A 584 -23.36 -10.65 11.39
CA ALA A 584 -24.65 -11.04 11.96
C ALA A 584 -25.48 -9.79 12.29
N PRO A 585 -26.79 -9.80 11.99
CA PRO A 585 -27.68 -8.74 12.44
C PRO A 585 -27.75 -8.65 13.96
N VAL A 586 -27.73 -7.43 14.49
CA VAL A 586 -28.10 -7.14 15.88
C VAL A 586 -29.62 -7.29 16.02
N ALA A 587 -30.08 -7.99 17.05
CA ALA A 587 -31.50 -8.19 17.33
C ALA A 587 -32.24 -6.85 17.48
N HIS A 588 -33.48 -6.75 17.01
CA HIS A 588 -34.18 -5.45 16.90
C HIS A 588 -34.38 -4.78 18.27
N GLN A 589 -34.65 -5.56 19.32
CA GLN A 589 -34.77 -5.05 20.68
C GLN A 589 -33.47 -4.39 21.15
N ASN A 590 -32.32 -5.06 21.00
CA ASN A 590 -31.01 -4.51 21.37
C ASN A 590 -30.65 -3.22 20.61
N ILE A 591 -31.27 -2.95 19.45
CA ILE A 591 -31.14 -1.68 18.71
C ILE A 591 -32.03 -0.61 19.36
N ILE A 592 -33.28 -0.93 19.68
CA ILE A 592 -34.19 -0.07 20.47
C ILE A 592 -33.53 0.32 21.81
N ASP A 593 -32.90 -0.63 22.49
CA ASP A 593 -32.28 -0.39 23.80
C ASP A 593 -31.02 0.48 23.68
N GLN A 594 -30.19 0.25 22.65
CA GLN A 594 -29.11 1.20 22.30
C GLN A 594 -29.64 2.60 21.98
N MET A 595 -30.79 2.70 21.30
CA MET A 595 -31.40 4.00 20.97
C MET A 595 -32.00 4.70 22.20
N LYS A 596 -32.38 3.96 23.24
CA LYS A 596 -32.85 4.51 24.53
C LYS A 596 -31.70 4.95 25.46
N ASP A 597 -30.45 4.63 25.13
CA ASP A 597 -29.28 5.07 25.92
C ASP A 597 -29.22 6.61 25.98
N PRO A 598 -29.27 7.21 27.19
CA PRO A 598 -29.33 8.67 27.36
C PRO A 598 -28.22 9.44 26.65
N LYS A 599 -27.04 8.83 26.41
CA LYS A 599 -25.92 9.50 25.73
C LYS A 599 -26.22 9.91 24.28
N TYR A 600 -27.22 9.29 23.64
CA TYR A 600 -27.66 9.66 22.29
C TYR A 600 -28.79 10.70 22.27
N GLN A 601 -29.37 11.02 23.43
CA GLN A 601 -30.42 12.05 23.60
C GLN A 601 -31.64 11.86 22.67
N LEU A 602 -31.99 10.62 22.34
CA LEU A 602 -33.12 10.28 21.48
C LEU A 602 -34.42 10.18 22.28
N GLN A 603 -35.50 10.75 21.75
CA GLN A 603 -36.84 10.72 22.33
C GLN A 603 -37.79 9.81 21.52
N ASN A 604 -38.85 9.31 22.16
CA ASN A 604 -39.93 8.52 21.53
C ASN A 604 -39.46 7.23 20.81
N VAL A 605 -38.33 6.67 21.23
CA VAL A 605 -37.72 5.48 20.64
C VAL A 605 -38.61 4.24 20.84
N GLY A 606 -39.19 3.76 19.74
CA GLY A 606 -40.10 2.60 19.73
C GLY A 606 -41.57 2.92 20.01
N ALA A 607 -41.96 4.20 20.04
CA ALA A 607 -43.37 4.58 20.12
C ALA A 607 -44.05 4.47 18.73
N HIS A 608 -45.28 3.96 18.69
CA HIS A 608 -46.11 3.98 17.46
C HIS A 608 -46.60 5.42 17.17
N ILE A 609 -45.89 6.15 16.30
CA ILE A 609 -46.26 7.52 15.89
C ILE A 609 -47.29 7.47 14.76
N THR A 610 -48.54 7.85 15.05
CA THR A 610 -49.70 7.67 14.14
C THR A 610 -50.02 8.87 13.24
N LYS A 611 -49.34 10.02 13.36
CA LYS A 611 -49.48 11.19 12.47
C LYS A 611 -48.13 11.84 12.18
N LEU A 612 -47.85 12.17 10.91
CA LEU A 612 -46.50 12.50 10.46
C LEU A 612 -46.41 13.69 9.47
N GLY A 613 -45.63 14.71 9.86
CA GLY A 613 -45.23 15.83 9.01
C GLY A 613 -44.04 15.51 8.10
N ARG A 614 -43.84 16.34 7.06
CA ARG A 614 -42.87 16.05 5.97
C ARG A 614 -41.39 16.25 6.37
N ARG A 615 -40.73 15.16 6.76
CA ARG A 615 -39.33 14.86 6.40
C ARG A 615 -39.27 13.49 5.73
N SER A 616 -38.27 13.25 4.88
CA SER A 616 -38.18 12.03 4.07
C SER A 616 -37.79 10.79 4.89
N GLN A 617 -36.79 10.89 5.78
CA GLN A 617 -36.41 9.90 6.81
C GLN A 617 -35.35 10.52 7.76
N CYS A 618 -35.02 9.82 8.85
CA CYS A 618 -33.84 10.09 9.68
C CYS A 618 -33.23 8.77 10.18
N ASP A 619 -32.04 8.80 10.80
CA ASP A 619 -31.27 7.60 11.15
C ASP A 619 -32.02 6.63 12.07
N VAL A 620 -32.83 7.14 13.00
CA VAL A 620 -33.75 6.38 13.88
C VAL A 620 -34.70 5.52 13.04
N CYS A 621 -35.50 6.16 12.19
CA CYS A 621 -36.44 5.49 11.30
C CYS A 621 -35.75 4.65 10.21
N TYR A 622 -34.50 4.94 9.84
CA TYR A 622 -33.70 4.14 8.91
C TYR A 622 -33.25 2.81 9.53
N LEU A 623 -32.86 2.81 10.81
CA LEU A 623 -32.50 1.60 11.56
C LEU A 623 -33.72 0.75 11.94
N GLN A 624 -34.88 1.39 12.14
CA GLN A 624 -36.13 0.74 12.55
C GLN A 624 -37.02 0.28 11.39
N ALA A 625 -36.77 0.71 10.14
CA ALA A 625 -37.59 0.36 8.98
C ALA A 625 -37.66 -1.16 8.72
N ASN A 626 -38.71 -1.81 9.22
CA ASN A 626 -39.15 -3.11 8.74
C ASN A 626 -39.70 -2.93 7.30
N PRO A 627 -39.24 -3.69 6.27
CA PRO A 627 -39.70 -3.53 4.89
C PRO A 627 -41.22 -3.66 4.68
N GLU A 628 -41.96 -4.21 5.64
CA GLU A 628 -43.43 -4.32 5.64
C GLU A 628 -44.15 -3.10 6.25
N ASN A 629 -43.43 -2.20 6.95
CA ASN A 629 -43.99 -1.07 7.71
C ASN A 629 -43.27 0.26 7.40
N ILE A 630 -43.07 0.54 6.11
CA ILE A 630 -42.28 1.69 5.60
C ILE A 630 -42.94 3.07 5.87
N GLU A 631 -44.21 3.11 6.30
CA GLU A 631 -44.92 4.38 6.52
C GLU A 631 -44.46 5.17 7.75
N GLN A 632 -43.86 4.51 8.75
CA GLN A 632 -43.41 5.16 9.98
C GLN A 632 -42.17 6.02 9.73
N LYS A 633 -42.35 7.34 9.88
CA LYS A 633 -41.30 8.38 9.82
C LYS A 633 -41.14 9.00 11.21
N CYS A 634 -40.13 9.87 11.35
CA CYS A 634 -39.70 10.40 12.63
C CYS A 634 -39.73 11.93 12.60
N ILE A 635 -40.29 12.54 13.66
CA ILE A 635 -40.42 13.99 13.81
C ILE A 635 -39.11 14.59 14.36
N ARG A 636 -38.81 15.86 14.02
CA ARG A 636 -37.82 16.67 14.74
C ARG A 636 -38.56 17.66 15.62
N ASP A 637 -38.17 17.75 16.89
CA ASP A 637 -38.67 18.73 17.86
C ASP A 637 -38.80 20.14 17.24
N PRO A 638 -40.01 20.76 17.27
CA PRO A 638 -40.24 22.12 16.77
C PRO A 638 -39.35 23.20 17.42
N VAL A 639 -38.96 23.03 18.70
CA VAL A 639 -38.25 24.06 19.47
C VAL A 639 -36.89 24.38 18.84
N LYS A 640 -36.20 23.39 18.26
CA LYS A 640 -34.93 23.59 17.53
C LYS A 640 -35.12 24.00 16.05
N GLY A 641 -36.19 24.74 15.78
CA GLY A 641 -36.47 25.43 14.52
C GLY A 641 -35.93 26.87 14.45
N LEU A 642 -35.63 27.50 15.60
CA LEU A 642 -35.18 28.90 15.66
C LEU A 642 -33.80 29.12 15.04
N ASP A 643 -32.78 28.33 15.39
CA ASP A 643 -31.37 28.56 15.00
C ASP A 643 -31.16 28.80 13.50
N ARG A 644 -31.88 28.07 12.64
CA ARG A 644 -31.76 28.25 11.18
C ARG A 644 -32.47 29.48 10.64
N LYS A 645 -33.52 29.96 11.32
CA LYS A 645 -34.10 31.28 11.03
C LYS A 645 -33.21 32.39 11.58
N LEU A 646 -32.64 32.21 12.78
CA LEU A 646 -31.75 33.19 13.41
C LEU A 646 -30.45 33.36 12.61
N SER A 647 -29.79 32.28 12.19
CA SER A 647 -28.61 32.33 11.33
C SER A 647 -28.90 32.96 9.95
N ALA A 648 -30.05 32.67 9.34
CA ALA A 648 -30.46 33.30 8.08
C ALA A 648 -30.88 34.77 8.24
N PHE A 649 -31.34 35.17 9.44
CA PHE A 649 -31.68 36.55 9.79
C PHE A 649 -30.42 37.37 10.08
N ILE A 650 -29.46 36.81 10.83
CA ILE A 650 -28.13 37.40 11.06
C ILE A 650 -27.41 37.62 9.73
N HIS A 651 -27.32 36.61 8.86
CA HIS A 651 -26.70 36.79 7.53
C HIS A 651 -27.41 37.86 6.66
N ARG A 652 -28.72 38.06 6.82
CA ARG A 652 -29.45 39.15 6.15
C ARG A 652 -29.14 40.52 6.76
N LEU A 653 -28.95 40.61 8.08
CA LEU A 653 -28.56 41.85 8.74
C LEU A 653 -27.12 42.26 8.39
N THR A 654 -26.17 41.31 8.35
CA THR A 654 -24.79 41.57 7.89
C THR A 654 -24.78 42.10 6.45
N ALA A 655 -25.47 41.41 5.54
CA ALA A 655 -25.56 41.82 4.12
C ALA A 655 -26.31 43.14 3.90
N LEU A 656 -27.14 43.61 4.84
CA LEU A 656 -27.78 44.92 4.77
C LEU A 656 -26.87 46.05 5.25
N ASN A 657 -26.02 45.82 6.26
CA ASN A 657 -25.00 46.78 6.69
C ASN A 657 -23.92 47.00 5.61
N GLU A 658 -23.53 45.94 4.88
CA GLU A 658 -22.50 46.01 3.83
C GLU A 658 -22.94 46.79 2.57
N CYS A 659 -24.23 47.09 2.41
CA CYS A 659 -24.75 47.90 1.30
C CYS A 659 -25.11 49.35 1.72
N GLY A 660 -24.74 49.78 2.92
CA GLY A 660 -25.36 50.93 3.61
C GLY A 660 -24.59 52.25 3.70
N VAL A 661 -23.49 52.48 2.95
CA VAL A 661 -22.66 53.71 3.09
C VAL A 661 -22.28 54.37 1.76
N HIS A 662 -23.24 55.05 1.12
CA HIS A 662 -22.96 56.05 0.06
C HIS A 662 -23.96 57.22 0.11
N SER A 663 -23.70 58.16 1.01
CA SER A 663 -24.32 59.50 1.02
C SER A 663 -23.40 60.48 1.74
N GLY A 664 -22.59 61.24 0.98
CA GLY A 664 -21.97 62.45 1.49
C GLY A 664 -22.86 63.67 1.25
N PRO A 665 -22.69 64.78 1.98
CA PRO A 665 -23.16 66.10 1.57
C PRO A 665 -22.01 66.95 1.01
N ALA A 666 -22.35 67.88 0.11
CA ALA A 666 -21.53 69.05 -0.15
C ALA A 666 -21.88 70.17 0.83
N GLY A 667 -20.91 71.03 1.15
CA GLY A 667 -21.03 72.17 2.06
C GLY A 667 -19.68 72.87 2.18
#